data_AF-A0A1S3H7Q0-F1
#
_entry.id   AF-A0A1S3H7Q0-F1
#
_cell.length_a   1.000
_cell.length_b   1.000
_cell.length_c   1.000
_cell.angle_alpha   90.00
_cell.angle_beta   90.00
_cell.angle_gamma   90.00
#
_symmetry.space_group_name_H-M   'P 1'
#
loop_
_entity.id
_entity.type
_entity.pdbx_description
1 polymer ?
#
loop_
_entity_poly.entity_id
_entity_poly.type
_entity_poly.pdbx_seq_one_letter_code
_entity_poly.pdbx_strand_id
1 'polypeptide(L)'
;MAEKVLELIVVLLFIQISSKYAQQCDVASIHVTQEDGSQQVFRVKGLQLFGDCKECDEESRATTSRSTDHRYRFVLPISLTIGELAPECEMKGDVPVGLCSVQRESCPKEGMFNLEAHSESIAKKGLVPLATGNMDIDKNIAMGMVLMNLVQPDEAVQVFTNIIKEHPETIIAYHGRGTAFARKGLQSETNAALALRDFSKSIELDPKKSESYERRAEVLISLGQYTKALEDVNEGLKHSNRAKLYFLRGTALFLMQKLQDAEDDFRKALDLAKDPQHPFLYHLGLTLFYKGKVRNAIEVYKDALKLEPNHTETLLSLAQAFREIGNVKQARTQFNKAKSRMPYNLLTMQLLSSFDYFSGEAEKALEHTHTCLRIDRKNVLCQYLRGLSLIVLGQLYEGVKSHTKVMVYTPASSSMRMSPEFIKSHYLREYARYLHSHLDLSVLDLNLDEDFNGEFRDRWAKGLPFHFEGPYKEQPGLQPHIRDVSLDLSWDKLSPSAQTLICRANKIGWLTQVTADGFLPNKRLNLAMGLAATHIAQFLESFWRGKNMKCKGKKCTWRDIFDIGVQYRRLADPDSVVLWLDKIPEDIVKEGYKCDVNFVKGDVVNIRMAPYFDLVFKLVKTMLGHYQGEGVINYAGFQEDLDKAKSVHDILQIARKRNLNQQGFMVTTQVPSSQDKNNNRHEGLILTLTQDGNGQVTFSLNTPTTKARTASFHSELNYLFTKLDKEVRRTGASKIAEFDNVLNLILSLGYYFYNLMPLSRGTSVVAYSVILGLFMSMGKEVTGKIPQGKLLDLEAMLSGGPDAFILVAKQWMNVKKTTVPVSQLPQVTATFPTVRSVIEALKVGAADC
;
A
#
# COMPACT_ATOMS: atom_id res chain seq x y z
N MET A 1 -5.59 2.90 0.21
CA MET A 1 -5.13 2.52 -1.13
C MET A 1 -4.89 3.77 -1.98
N ALA A 2 -5.84 4.71 -2.11
CA ALA A 2 -5.67 5.95 -2.88
C ALA A 2 -4.48 6.88 -2.49
N GLU A 3 -4.08 6.98 -1.22
CA GLU A 3 -2.87 7.75 -0.85
C GLU A 3 -1.56 7.00 -1.18
N LYS A 4 -1.56 5.67 -1.07
CA LYS A 4 -0.44 4.83 -1.49
C LYS A 4 -0.33 4.69 -3.01
N VAL A 5 -1.43 4.98 -3.74
CA VAL A 5 -1.45 5.02 -5.20
C VAL A 5 -0.58 6.16 -5.70
N LEU A 6 -0.61 7.34 -5.06
CA LEU A 6 0.33 8.42 -5.41
C LEU A 6 1.77 8.08 -5.02
N GLU A 7 2.02 7.50 -3.84
CA GLU A 7 3.39 7.19 -3.41
C GLU A 7 4.05 6.08 -4.23
N LEU A 8 3.32 5.01 -4.59
CA LEU A 8 3.87 3.96 -5.46
C LEU A 8 3.97 4.40 -6.92
N ILE A 9 3.04 5.25 -7.41
CA ILE A 9 3.17 5.87 -8.74
C ILE A 9 4.37 6.82 -8.75
N VAL A 10 4.65 7.56 -7.68
CA VAL A 10 5.85 8.39 -7.53
C VAL A 10 7.12 7.53 -7.44
N VAL A 11 7.10 6.38 -6.75
CA VAL A 11 8.25 5.45 -6.70
C VAL A 11 8.45 4.72 -8.04
N LEU A 12 7.39 4.44 -8.80
CA LEU A 12 7.49 3.88 -10.15
C LEU A 12 7.85 4.95 -11.21
N LEU A 13 7.50 6.22 -10.99
CA LEU A 13 7.94 7.36 -11.81
C LEU A 13 9.37 7.80 -11.48
N PHE A 14 9.88 7.56 -10.26
CA PHE A 14 11.26 7.85 -9.86
C PHE A 14 12.25 6.69 -10.06
N ILE A 15 11.78 5.49 -10.39
CA ILE A 15 12.65 4.37 -10.79
C ILE A 15 12.61 4.22 -12.32
N GLN A 16 12.98 5.31 -12.99
CA GLN A 16 13.63 5.26 -14.30
C GLN A 16 14.98 5.98 -14.22
N ILE A 17 15.68 5.86 -13.08
CA ILE A 17 17.09 6.21 -12.94
C ILE A 17 17.74 5.16 -12.03
N SER A 18 18.21 4.06 -12.62
CA SER A 18 19.14 3.14 -11.96
C SER A 18 20.53 3.33 -12.55
N SER A 19 21.25 4.25 -11.91
CA SER A 19 22.70 4.26 -11.68
C SER A 19 23.59 3.33 -12.53
N LYS A 20 24.21 3.93 -13.54
CA LYS A 20 25.67 4.01 -13.69
C LYS A 20 25.95 5.22 -14.58
N TYR A 21 26.93 6.04 -14.19
CA TYR A 21 27.28 7.36 -14.77
C TYR A 21 26.40 8.52 -14.26
N ALA A 22 26.85 9.16 -13.17
CA ALA A 22 26.45 10.51 -12.84
C ALA A 22 27.08 11.46 -13.89
N GLN A 23 26.29 11.96 -14.83
CA GLN A 23 26.60 13.23 -15.51
C GLN A 23 25.85 14.34 -14.77
N GLN A 24 26.59 15.36 -14.35
CA GLN A 24 26.04 16.63 -13.87
C GLN A 24 25.17 17.25 -14.96
N CYS A 25 23.90 17.50 -14.68
CA CYS A 25 23.06 18.36 -15.51
C CYS A 25 22.91 19.72 -14.82
N ASP A 26 23.36 20.78 -15.48
CA ASP A 26 23.04 22.16 -15.08
C ASP A 26 21.61 22.49 -15.55
N VAL A 27 20.68 22.58 -14.60
CA VAL A 27 19.28 22.97 -14.86
C VAL A 27 19.15 24.48 -14.71
N ALA A 28 18.88 25.20 -15.79
CA ALA A 28 18.81 26.67 -15.77
C ALA A 28 17.45 27.20 -15.25
N SER A 29 16.35 26.50 -15.55
CA SER A 29 15.02 26.84 -15.06
C SER A 29 14.06 25.65 -15.07
N ILE A 30 13.10 25.64 -14.14
CA ILE A 30 12.06 24.62 -14.03
C ILE A 30 10.69 25.28 -14.27
N HIS A 31 9.86 24.69 -15.13
CA HIS A 31 8.52 25.18 -15.44
C HIS A 31 7.48 24.26 -14.81
N VAL A 32 6.61 24.80 -13.96
CA VAL A 32 5.51 24.05 -13.31
C VAL A 32 4.19 24.66 -13.75
N THR A 33 3.30 23.83 -14.28
CA THR A 33 1.94 24.24 -14.64
C THR A 33 0.98 23.79 -13.53
N GLN A 34 0.21 24.72 -12.95
CA GLN A 34 -0.73 24.44 -11.86
C GLN A 34 -2.09 23.95 -12.38
N GLU A 35 -2.95 23.47 -11.47
CA GLU A 35 -4.29 22.94 -11.80
C GLU A 35 -5.22 23.99 -12.46
N ASP A 36 -4.96 25.28 -12.26
CA ASP A 36 -5.68 26.39 -12.90
C ASP A 36 -5.12 26.80 -14.28
N GLY A 37 -4.08 26.11 -14.77
CA GLY A 37 -3.43 26.37 -16.05
C GLY A 37 -2.35 27.46 -16.01
N SER A 38 -2.04 28.05 -14.85
CA SER A 38 -0.95 29.02 -14.73
C SER A 38 0.44 28.35 -14.76
N GLN A 39 1.40 28.97 -15.44
CA GLN A 39 2.80 28.50 -15.48
C GLN A 39 3.69 29.32 -14.54
N GLN A 40 4.36 28.66 -13.60
CA GLN A 40 5.42 29.24 -12.78
C GLN A 40 6.79 28.79 -13.27
N VAL A 41 7.70 29.76 -13.42
CA VAL A 41 9.08 29.55 -13.88
C VAL A 41 10.04 29.77 -12.70
N PHE A 42 10.75 28.73 -12.31
CA PHE A 42 11.76 28.76 -11.26
C PHE A 42 13.14 28.89 -11.88
N ARG A 43 13.86 29.97 -11.57
CA ARG A 43 15.25 30.17 -12.01
C ARG A 43 16.20 29.58 -10.98
N VAL A 44 16.97 28.55 -11.34
CA VAL A 44 17.85 27.83 -10.40
C VAL A 44 19.10 28.67 -10.15
N LYS A 45 19.26 29.21 -8.93
CA LYS A 45 20.49 29.91 -8.50
C LYS A 45 21.45 28.91 -7.84
N GLY A 46 22.04 28.03 -8.63
CA GLY A 46 23.14 27.14 -8.24
C GLY A 46 22.75 25.88 -7.45
N LEU A 47 23.35 24.75 -7.82
CA LEU A 47 23.30 23.47 -7.11
C LEU A 47 24.53 23.32 -6.21
N GLN A 48 24.35 23.23 -4.89
CA GLN A 48 25.43 22.95 -3.95
C GLN A 48 25.53 21.44 -3.71
N LEU A 49 26.54 20.79 -4.29
CA LEU A 49 26.86 19.39 -4.06
C LEU A 49 27.61 19.24 -2.71
N PHE A 50 27.06 18.45 -1.78
CA PHE A 50 27.74 18.10 -0.53
C PHE A 50 28.13 16.62 -0.53
N GLY A 51 29.45 16.35 -0.57
CA GLY A 51 30.06 15.07 -0.29
C GLY A 51 31.38 14.85 -1.02
N ASP A 52 32.50 14.93 -0.30
CA ASP A 52 33.83 14.56 -0.79
C ASP A 52 33.88 13.06 -1.11
N CYS A 53 34.19 12.72 -2.36
CA CYS A 53 34.55 11.38 -2.77
C CYS A 53 36.03 11.14 -2.45
N LYS A 54 36.35 10.71 -1.24
CA LYS A 54 37.71 10.22 -0.89
C LYS A 54 37.91 8.81 -1.43
N GLU A 55 37.92 8.65 -2.75
CA GLU A 55 38.55 7.51 -3.44
C GLU A 55 38.83 7.81 -4.93
N CYS A 56 38.94 9.09 -5.26
CA CYS A 56 39.52 9.54 -6.53
C CYS A 56 40.77 10.35 -6.19
N ASP A 57 41.91 9.90 -6.70
CA ASP A 57 43.28 10.46 -6.64
C ASP A 57 44.20 9.99 -5.50
N GLU A 58 45.09 9.05 -5.85
CA GLU A 58 46.53 9.29 -5.76
C GLU A 58 47.26 8.49 -6.88
N GLU A 59 48.02 9.23 -7.69
CA GLU A 59 48.80 8.78 -8.85
C GLU A 59 49.97 7.86 -8.47
N SER A 60 50.31 6.90 -9.34
CA SER A 60 51.73 6.67 -9.66
C SER A 60 51.92 6.43 -11.15
N ARG A 61 52.62 7.38 -11.78
CA ARG A 61 53.18 7.32 -13.13
C ARG A 61 54.30 6.27 -13.16
N ALA A 62 54.26 5.32 -14.10
CA ALA A 62 55.40 4.91 -14.94
C ALA A 62 55.06 3.74 -15.89
N THR A 63 55.18 4.01 -17.19
CA THR A 63 55.75 3.17 -18.27
C THR A 63 55.14 1.79 -18.64
N THR A 64 54.67 1.76 -19.90
CA THR A 64 54.85 0.72 -20.94
C THR A 64 54.17 -0.66 -20.85
N SER A 65 53.20 -0.81 -21.76
CA SER A 65 52.95 -1.96 -22.66
C SER A 65 52.10 -3.17 -22.22
N ARG A 66 51.04 -3.35 -23.02
CA ARG A 66 50.40 -4.58 -23.54
C ARG A 66 49.72 -5.60 -22.61
N SER A 67 48.40 -5.55 -22.72
CA SER A 67 47.47 -6.66 -23.10
C SER A 67 46.99 -7.63 -22.02
N THR A 68 45.76 -8.13 -22.27
CA THR A 68 45.01 -9.25 -21.64
C THR A 68 44.31 -8.91 -20.32
N ASP A 69 43.08 -9.32 -20.00
CA ASP A 69 42.01 -10.04 -20.70
C ASP A 69 40.71 -9.93 -19.88
N HIS A 70 39.60 -10.23 -20.56
CA HIS A 70 38.17 -10.22 -20.23
C HIS A 70 37.66 -10.41 -18.78
N ARG A 71 36.62 -9.62 -18.44
CA ARG A 71 35.44 -10.05 -17.64
C ARG A 71 34.18 -9.27 -18.08
N TYR A 72 33.40 -9.83 -19.00
CA TYR A 72 32.07 -9.30 -19.36
C TYR A 72 30.96 -9.94 -18.49
N ARG A 73 30.09 -9.09 -17.95
CA ARG A 73 28.74 -9.44 -17.45
C ARG A 73 27.80 -8.28 -17.78
N PHE A 74 26.94 -8.49 -18.77
CA PHE A 74 25.83 -7.59 -19.11
C PHE A 74 24.51 -8.29 -18.82
N VAL A 75 23.62 -7.61 -18.08
CA VAL A 75 22.17 -7.75 -18.19
C VAL A 75 21.59 -6.35 -17.98
N LEU A 76 21.06 -5.75 -19.04
CA LEU A 76 20.27 -4.52 -19.03
C LEU A 76 18.84 -4.90 -19.47
N PRO A 77 17.78 -4.29 -18.93
CA PRO A 77 16.43 -4.51 -19.44
C PRO A 77 16.33 -3.90 -20.84
N ILE A 78 16.18 -4.77 -21.84
CA ILE A 78 15.89 -4.38 -23.22
C ILE A 78 14.39 -4.14 -23.31
N SER A 79 13.95 -2.90 -23.49
CA SER A 79 12.61 -2.64 -24.00
C SER A 79 12.60 -2.89 -25.51
N LEU A 80 12.39 -4.14 -25.90
CA LEU A 80 12.09 -4.48 -27.29
C LEU A 80 10.69 -3.96 -27.63
N THR A 81 10.59 -3.06 -28.61
CA THR A 81 9.30 -2.76 -29.26
C THR A 81 9.22 -3.53 -30.57
N ILE A 82 8.16 -4.32 -30.76
CA ILE A 82 7.88 -5.03 -32.00
C ILE A 82 7.76 -4.00 -33.13
N GLY A 83 8.70 -4.09 -34.07
CA GLY A 83 9.00 -3.07 -35.08
C GLY A 83 10.51 -2.97 -35.36
N GLU A 84 11.35 -3.34 -34.39
CA GLU A 84 12.71 -3.81 -34.67
C GLU A 84 12.61 -5.29 -35.05
N LEU A 85 12.40 -5.54 -36.35
CA LEU A 85 12.24 -6.86 -36.96
C LEU A 85 11.32 -7.81 -36.19
N ALA A 86 10.02 -7.77 -36.52
CA ALA A 86 9.10 -8.81 -36.12
C ALA A 86 9.64 -10.18 -36.56
N PRO A 87 9.81 -11.15 -35.65
CA PRO A 87 9.87 -12.54 -36.06
C PRO A 87 8.44 -12.95 -36.36
N GLU A 88 8.02 -12.89 -37.62
CA GLU A 88 7.19 -13.99 -38.10
C GLU A 88 8.09 -15.22 -38.12
N CYS A 89 8.10 -15.93 -36.99
CA CYS A 89 8.78 -17.21 -36.82
C CYS A 89 8.10 -18.28 -37.69
N GLU A 90 8.38 -18.26 -38.99
CA GLU A 90 8.30 -19.45 -39.86
C GLU A 90 9.38 -19.38 -40.95
N MET A 91 10.66 -19.22 -40.59
CA MET A 91 11.74 -19.46 -41.53
C MET A 91 12.78 -20.41 -40.92
N LYS A 92 12.83 -21.63 -41.47
CA LYS A 92 13.95 -22.57 -41.31
C LYS A 92 15.20 -21.96 -41.96
N GLY A 93 15.97 -21.16 -41.22
CA GLY A 93 17.23 -20.57 -41.73
C GLY A 93 18.01 -19.81 -40.65
N ASP A 94 19.32 -19.68 -40.87
CA ASP A 94 20.28 -19.07 -39.94
C ASP A 94 19.96 -17.59 -39.64
N VAL A 95 19.93 -17.24 -38.36
CA VAL A 95 19.59 -15.90 -37.86
C VAL A 95 20.84 -15.01 -37.81
N PRO A 96 20.82 -13.79 -38.38
CA PRO A 96 21.96 -12.87 -38.35
C PRO A 96 22.27 -12.29 -36.94
N VAL A 97 23.56 -12.05 -36.66
CA VAL A 97 24.15 -11.67 -35.35
C VAL A 97 23.50 -10.48 -34.64
N GLY A 98 22.83 -9.57 -35.36
CA GLY A 98 22.13 -8.41 -34.79
C GLY A 98 20.69 -8.65 -34.32
N LEU A 99 20.17 -9.88 -34.44
CA LEU A 99 18.78 -10.26 -34.13
C LEU A 99 18.68 -11.41 -33.11
N CYS A 100 19.81 -11.91 -32.60
CA CYS A 100 19.85 -12.97 -31.60
C CYS A 100 19.62 -12.40 -30.19
N SER A 101 18.41 -12.57 -29.64
CA SER A 101 18.13 -12.24 -28.22
C SER A 101 18.46 -13.38 -27.25
N VAL A 102 18.84 -14.57 -27.73
CA VAL A 102 19.16 -15.74 -26.91
C VAL A 102 20.34 -16.51 -27.49
N GLN A 103 21.31 -16.88 -26.64
CA GLN A 103 22.35 -17.87 -26.96
C GLN A 103 21.70 -19.22 -27.33
N ARG A 104 21.43 -19.43 -28.62
CA ARG A 104 21.33 -20.76 -29.22
C ARG A 104 22.64 -21.06 -29.95
N GLU A 105 22.97 -22.35 -30.07
CA GLU A 105 24.19 -22.86 -30.73
C GLU A 105 24.37 -22.40 -32.18
N SER A 106 23.35 -21.77 -32.79
CA SER A 106 23.33 -21.28 -34.17
C SER A 106 23.71 -19.79 -34.35
N CYS A 107 24.02 -19.02 -33.30
CA CYS A 107 24.46 -17.62 -33.49
C CYS A 107 25.98 -17.57 -33.78
N PRO A 108 26.44 -16.83 -34.82
CA PRO A 108 27.86 -16.73 -35.17
C PRO A 108 28.70 -16.13 -34.02
N LYS A 109 29.87 -16.71 -33.75
CA LYS A 109 30.79 -16.24 -32.69
C LYS A 109 31.45 -14.90 -33.04
N GLU A 110 31.72 -14.10 -32.02
CA GLU A 110 32.40 -12.80 -32.06
C GLU A 110 33.70 -12.88 -32.89
N GLY A 111 33.74 -12.14 -34.00
CA GLY A 111 34.92 -12.07 -34.87
C GLY A 111 34.73 -11.38 -36.21
N MET A 112 33.52 -11.27 -36.76
CA MET A 112 33.29 -10.61 -38.05
C MET A 112 31.91 -9.93 -38.14
N PHE A 113 31.61 -8.97 -37.26
CA PHE A 113 30.45 -8.12 -37.48
C PHE A 113 30.81 -7.01 -38.49
N ASN A 114 30.57 -7.28 -39.78
CA ASN A 114 30.65 -6.25 -40.81
C ASN A 114 29.29 -5.53 -40.89
N LEU A 115 29.23 -4.36 -40.26
CA LEU A 115 28.06 -3.50 -40.18
C LEU A 115 27.46 -3.18 -41.56
N GLU A 116 28.31 -2.94 -42.57
CA GLU A 116 27.87 -2.60 -43.92
C GLU A 116 27.25 -3.79 -44.66
N ALA A 117 27.94 -4.94 -44.65
CA ALA A 117 27.42 -6.17 -45.26
C ALA A 117 26.12 -6.64 -44.60
N HIS A 118 25.98 -6.42 -43.29
CA HIS A 118 24.79 -6.77 -42.53
C HIS A 118 23.60 -5.87 -42.87
N SER A 119 23.81 -4.56 -42.91
CA SER A 119 22.79 -3.58 -43.26
C SER A 119 22.30 -3.77 -44.69
N GLU A 120 23.21 -4.09 -45.61
CA GLU A 120 22.87 -4.44 -46.99
C GLU A 120 22.04 -5.73 -47.07
N SER A 121 22.34 -6.75 -46.26
CA SER A 121 21.51 -7.94 -46.19
C SER A 121 20.11 -7.67 -45.65
N ILE A 122 19.94 -6.76 -44.67
CA ILE A 122 18.64 -6.38 -44.13
C ILE A 122 17.80 -5.67 -45.19
N ALA A 123 18.40 -4.70 -45.89
CA ALA A 123 17.75 -3.99 -46.99
C ALA A 123 17.34 -4.94 -48.14
N LYS A 124 18.26 -5.81 -48.59
CA LYS A 124 17.98 -6.80 -49.66
C LYS A 124 16.86 -7.78 -49.33
N LYS A 125 16.71 -8.13 -48.05
CA LYS A 125 15.63 -9.00 -47.58
C LYS A 125 14.29 -8.27 -47.38
N GLY A 126 14.22 -6.96 -47.66
CA GLY A 126 13.01 -6.16 -47.49
C GLY A 126 12.61 -5.98 -46.03
N LEU A 127 13.59 -6.05 -45.11
CA LEU A 127 13.37 -6.05 -43.66
C LEU A 127 13.39 -4.65 -43.05
N VAL A 128 13.53 -3.61 -43.87
CA VAL A 128 13.51 -2.20 -43.46
C VAL A 128 12.05 -1.73 -43.33
N PRO A 129 11.60 -1.36 -42.11
CA PRO A 129 10.28 -0.75 -41.94
C PRO A 129 10.22 0.56 -42.73
N LEU A 130 9.13 0.80 -43.45
CA LEU A 130 8.96 1.99 -44.29
C LEU A 130 10.08 2.14 -45.35
N ALA A 131 10.45 1.05 -46.01
CA ALA A 131 11.38 1.06 -47.12
C ALA A 131 10.98 2.11 -48.17
N THR A 132 11.97 2.87 -48.64
CA THR A 132 11.80 3.93 -49.62
C THR A 132 11.69 3.40 -51.05
N GLY A 133 12.03 2.12 -51.26
CA GLY A 133 12.14 1.52 -52.58
C GLY A 133 13.45 1.84 -53.29
N ASN A 134 14.32 2.64 -52.66
CA ASN A 134 15.68 2.91 -53.11
C ASN A 134 16.66 2.11 -52.24
N MET A 135 17.35 1.14 -52.84
CA MET A 135 18.25 0.22 -52.13
C MET A 135 19.39 0.94 -51.41
N ASP A 136 19.90 2.04 -51.95
CA ASP A 136 21.01 2.79 -51.35
C ASP A 136 20.56 3.53 -50.09
N ILE A 137 19.37 4.13 -50.13
CA ILE A 137 18.75 4.79 -48.98
C ILE A 137 18.35 3.73 -47.93
N ASP A 138 17.73 2.63 -48.37
CA ASP A 138 17.27 1.54 -47.49
C ASP A 138 18.44 0.82 -46.80
N LYS A 139 19.60 0.68 -47.47
CA LYS A 139 20.85 0.20 -46.85
C LYS A 139 21.31 1.13 -45.73
N ASN A 140 21.27 2.45 -45.94
CA ASN A 140 21.67 3.43 -44.93
C ASN A 140 20.62 3.56 -43.80
N ILE A 141 19.34 3.34 -44.07
CA ILE A 141 18.32 3.23 -43.03
C ILE A 141 18.58 1.98 -42.16
N ALA A 142 18.82 0.83 -42.80
CA ALA A 142 19.17 -0.40 -42.11
C ALA A 142 20.43 -0.22 -41.24
N MET A 143 21.43 0.50 -41.75
CA MET A 143 22.63 0.90 -41.01
C MET A 143 22.30 1.65 -39.71
N GLY A 144 21.49 2.70 -39.81
CA GLY A 144 21.05 3.46 -38.64
C GLY A 144 20.29 2.59 -37.63
N MET A 145 19.44 1.67 -38.08
CA MET A 145 18.71 0.74 -37.20
C MET A 145 19.64 -0.26 -36.51
N VAL A 146 20.64 -0.78 -37.22
CA VAL A 146 21.63 -1.69 -36.64
C VAL A 146 22.47 -0.99 -35.58
N LEU A 147 22.94 0.22 -35.85
CA LEU A 147 23.67 1.06 -34.88
C LEU A 147 22.84 1.32 -33.61
N MET A 148 21.54 1.55 -33.79
CA MET A 148 20.60 1.69 -32.68
C MET A 148 20.54 0.42 -31.82
N ASN A 149 20.55 -0.76 -32.42
CA ASN A 149 20.56 -2.05 -31.71
C ASN A 149 21.91 -2.38 -31.06
N LEU A 150 23.00 -1.86 -31.61
CA LEU A 150 24.34 -1.93 -31.03
C LEU A 150 24.56 -0.90 -29.90
N VAL A 151 23.52 -0.14 -29.53
CA VAL A 151 23.59 0.89 -28.47
C VAL A 151 24.57 2.02 -28.84
N GLN A 152 24.66 2.35 -30.13
CA GLN A 152 25.42 3.48 -30.67
C GLN A 152 24.47 4.55 -31.25
N PRO A 153 23.64 5.20 -30.42
CA PRO A 153 22.59 6.10 -30.91
C PRO A 153 23.16 7.40 -31.50
N ASP A 154 24.36 7.84 -31.11
CA ASP A 154 25.03 9.02 -31.69
C ASP A 154 25.42 8.80 -33.16
N GLU A 155 25.99 7.64 -33.48
CA GLU A 155 26.34 7.26 -34.84
C GLU A 155 25.08 7.09 -35.69
N ALA A 156 24.02 6.49 -35.13
CA ALA A 156 22.72 6.41 -35.78
C ALA A 156 22.13 7.79 -36.09
N VAL A 157 22.19 8.75 -35.16
CA VAL A 157 21.76 10.15 -35.41
C VAL A 157 22.52 10.74 -36.59
N GLN A 158 23.82 10.50 -36.71
CA GLN A 158 24.63 11.02 -37.81
C GLN A 158 24.22 10.41 -39.15
N VAL A 159 24.02 9.08 -39.21
CA VAL A 159 23.55 8.38 -40.42
C VAL A 159 22.21 8.94 -40.87
N PHE A 160 21.21 9.01 -39.99
CA PHE A 160 19.89 9.55 -40.35
C PHE A 160 19.95 11.05 -40.72
N THR A 161 20.85 11.82 -40.10
CA THR A 161 21.03 13.23 -40.46
C THR A 161 21.58 13.40 -41.87
N ASN A 162 22.49 12.52 -42.31
CA ASN A 162 23.00 12.54 -43.68
C ASN A 162 21.89 12.19 -44.68
N ILE A 163 21.09 11.16 -44.39
CA ILE A 163 19.94 10.80 -45.23
C ILE A 163 18.96 11.96 -45.35
N ILE A 164 18.65 12.66 -44.25
CA ILE A 164 17.74 13.82 -44.26
C ILE A 164 18.31 15.00 -45.05
N LYS A 165 19.63 15.22 -45.02
CA LYS A 165 20.30 16.28 -45.79
C LYS A 165 20.21 16.02 -47.30
N GLU A 166 20.42 14.77 -47.71
CA GLU A 166 20.41 14.36 -49.12
C GLU A 166 18.99 14.14 -49.65
N HIS A 167 18.09 13.64 -48.79
CA HIS A 167 16.73 13.24 -49.13
C HIS A 167 15.73 13.72 -48.05
N PRO A 168 15.36 15.01 -48.06
CA PRO A 168 14.56 15.64 -46.99
C PRO A 168 13.11 15.17 -46.89
N GLU A 169 12.60 14.42 -47.86
CA GLU A 169 11.25 13.82 -47.84
C GLU A 169 11.25 12.38 -47.28
N THR A 170 12.40 11.90 -46.81
CA THR A 170 12.54 10.52 -46.29
C THR A 170 11.95 10.39 -44.89
N ILE A 171 10.65 10.08 -44.81
CA ILE A 171 9.86 9.95 -43.57
C ILE A 171 10.57 9.07 -42.52
N ILE A 172 11.04 7.90 -42.95
CA ILE A 172 11.71 6.90 -42.09
C ILE A 172 13.04 7.41 -41.50
N ALA A 173 13.72 8.35 -42.17
CA ALA A 173 14.95 8.94 -41.63
C ALA A 173 14.64 9.88 -40.44
N TYR A 174 13.57 10.67 -40.52
CA TYR A 174 13.09 11.44 -39.37
C TYR A 174 12.61 10.54 -38.24
N HIS A 175 11.86 9.48 -38.56
CA HIS A 175 11.41 8.50 -37.60
C HIS A 175 12.59 7.81 -36.88
N GLY A 176 13.60 7.37 -37.64
CA GLY A 176 14.81 6.75 -37.13
C GLY A 176 15.65 7.70 -36.27
N ARG A 177 15.83 8.95 -36.70
CA ARG A 177 16.58 9.95 -35.93
C ARG A 177 15.87 10.36 -34.65
N GLY A 178 14.54 10.51 -34.68
CA GLY A 178 13.74 10.77 -33.49
C GLY A 178 13.86 9.64 -32.47
N THR A 179 13.84 8.38 -32.93
CA THR A 179 14.06 7.20 -32.08
C THR A 179 15.48 7.19 -31.51
N ALA A 180 16.48 7.60 -32.30
CA ALA A 180 17.86 7.73 -31.84
C ALA A 180 18.02 8.78 -30.75
N PHE A 181 17.40 9.95 -30.89
CA PHE A 181 17.36 10.94 -29.81
C PHE A 181 16.65 10.42 -28.55
N ALA A 182 15.56 9.66 -28.71
CA ALA A 182 14.91 9.03 -27.56
C ALA A 182 15.84 8.03 -26.84
N ARG A 183 16.61 7.22 -27.59
CA ARG A 183 17.61 6.29 -27.02
C ARG A 183 18.82 6.98 -26.39
N LYS A 184 19.22 8.15 -26.88
CA LYS A 184 20.23 8.99 -26.20
C LYS A 184 19.78 9.45 -24.81
N GLY A 185 18.48 9.39 -24.53
CA GLY A 185 17.90 9.63 -23.22
C GLY A 185 16.98 10.85 -23.22
N LEU A 186 15.72 10.60 -22.84
CA LEU A 186 14.66 11.62 -22.75
C LEU A 186 14.79 12.53 -21.51
N GLN A 187 15.71 12.23 -20.60
CA GLN A 187 16.00 13.08 -19.45
C GLN A 187 16.66 14.41 -19.85
N SER A 188 17.28 14.45 -21.03
CA SER A 188 17.76 15.70 -21.64
C SER A 188 16.60 16.38 -22.38
N GLU A 189 16.22 17.59 -21.94
CA GLU A 189 15.20 18.40 -22.62
C GLU A 189 15.52 18.59 -24.11
N THR A 190 16.81 18.73 -24.46
CA THR A 190 17.26 18.86 -25.84
C THR A 190 16.97 17.60 -26.65
N ASN A 191 17.34 16.42 -26.14
CA ASN A 191 17.08 15.15 -26.84
C ASN A 191 15.57 14.90 -26.96
N ALA A 192 14.81 15.16 -25.90
CA ALA A 192 13.36 15.04 -25.91
C ALA A 192 12.71 15.96 -26.95
N ALA A 193 13.11 17.24 -27.01
CA ALA A 193 12.62 18.19 -27.99
C ALA A 193 12.97 17.79 -29.42
N LEU A 194 14.21 17.31 -29.65
CA LEU A 194 14.65 16.83 -30.96
C LEU A 194 13.87 15.58 -31.40
N ALA A 195 13.63 14.64 -30.50
CA ALA A 195 12.81 13.47 -30.76
C ALA A 195 11.38 13.86 -31.15
N LEU A 196 10.72 14.69 -30.35
CA LEU A 196 9.36 15.18 -30.63
C LEU A 196 9.27 15.95 -31.95
N ARG A 197 10.26 16.79 -32.26
CA ARG A 197 10.33 17.54 -33.52
C ARG A 197 10.43 16.60 -34.71
N ASP A 198 11.34 15.63 -34.66
CA ASP A 198 11.55 14.71 -35.78
C ASP A 198 10.32 13.79 -35.98
N PHE A 199 9.65 13.33 -34.92
CA PHE A 199 8.39 12.60 -35.06
C PHE A 199 7.25 13.48 -35.59
N SER A 200 7.18 14.76 -35.19
CA SER A 200 6.20 15.70 -35.73
C SER A 200 6.44 15.93 -37.22
N LYS A 201 7.70 16.06 -37.65
CA LYS A 201 8.03 16.16 -39.07
C LYS A 201 7.65 14.90 -39.84
N SER A 202 7.88 13.72 -39.26
CA SER A 202 7.45 12.46 -39.85
C SER A 202 5.92 12.39 -40.03
N ILE A 203 5.14 12.90 -39.08
CA ILE A 203 3.67 12.99 -39.17
C ILE A 203 3.22 14.03 -40.20
N GLU A 204 3.89 15.18 -40.30
CA GLU A 204 3.61 16.19 -41.33
C GLU A 204 3.79 15.61 -42.75
N LEU A 205 4.83 14.79 -42.95
CA LEU A 205 5.14 14.18 -44.23
C LEU A 205 4.20 13.03 -44.59
N ASP A 206 3.74 12.24 -43.61
CA ASP A 206 2.70 11.21 -43.82
C ASP A 206 1.72 11.13 -42.63
N PRO A 207 0.61 11.88 -42.69
CA PRO A 207 -0.40 11.91 -41.62
C PRO A 207 -1.20 10.61 -41.47
N LYS A 208 -1.10 9.67 -42.43
CA LYS A 208 -1.84 8.39 -42.36
C LYS A 208 -1.01 7.30 -41.69
N LYS A 209 0.27 7.56 -41.39
CA LYS A 209 1.16 6.56 -40.81
C LYS A 209 1.05 6.52 -39.29
N SER A 210 0.36 5.49 -38.79
CA SER A 210 0.14 5.26 -37.36
C SER A 210 1.43 5.17 -36.52
N GLU A 211 2.52 4.69 -37.10
CA GLU A 211 3.81 4.43 -36.44
C GLU A 211 4.46 5.71 -35.90
N SER A 212 4.29 6.83 -36.61
CA SER A 212 4.89 8.09 -36.20
C SER A 212 4.12 8.72 -35.03
N TYR A 213 2.78 8.57 -35.01
CA TYR A 213 1.97 8.88 -33.83
C TYR A 213 2.33 7.98 -32.64
N GLU A 214 2.50 6.67 -32.88
CA GLU A 214 2.87 5.69 -31.86
C GLU A 214 4.17 6.09 -31.14
N ARG A 215 5.23 6.43 -31.89
CA ARG A 215 6.52 6.83 -31.31
C ARG A 215 6.47 8.18 -30.60
N ARG A 216 5.75 9.16 -31.16
CA ARG A 216 5.59 10.45 -30.51
C ARG A 216 4.83 10.30 -29.18
N ALA A 217 3.77 9.49 -29.17
CA ALA A 217 3.04 9.18 -27.95
C ALA A 217 3.91 8.48 -26.89
N GLU A 218 4.76 7.53 -27.28
CA GLU A 218 5.69 6.85 -26.36
C GLU A 218 6.67 7.84 -25.68
N VAL A 219 7.18 8.81 -26.44
CA VAL A 219 7.98 9.91 -25.89
C VAL A 219 7.15 10.81 -24.98
N LEU A 220 5.95 11.22 -25.40
CA LEU A 220 5.06 12.08 -24.61
C LEU A 220 4.67 11.43 -23.27
N ILE A 221 4.39 10.12 -23.26
CA ILE A 221 4.13 9.35 -22.02
C ILE A 221 5.35 9.40 -21.10
N SER A 222 6.54 9.15 -21.65
CA SER A 222 7.79 9.17 -20.87
C SER A 222 8.09 10.57 -20.29
N LEU A 223 7.61 11.63 -20.94
CA LEU A 223 7.73 13.02 -20.49
C LEU A 223 6.57 13.47 -19.57
N GLY A 224 5.63 12.57 -19.23
CA GLY A 224 4.47 12.90 -18.39
C GLY A 224 3.35 13.69 -19.10
N GLN A 225 3.46 13.90 -20.43
CA GLN A 225 2.47 14.63 -21.24
C GLN A 225 1.35 13.70 -21.72
N TYR A 226 0.62 13.10 -20.78
CA TYR A 226 -0.35 12.02 -21.06
C TYR A 226 -1.53 12.46 -21.94
N THR A 227 -2.03 13.68 -21.78
CA THR A 227 -3.16 14.19 -22.58
C THR A 227 -2.82 14.28 -24.07
N LYS A 228 -1.67 14.86 -24.39
CA LYS A 228 -1.14 14.91 -25.77
C LYS A 228 -0.84 13.51 -26.32
N ALA A 229 -0.33 12.61 -25.47
CA ALA A 229 -0.13 11.23 -25.88
C ALA A 229 -1.46 10.54 -26.24
N LEU A 230 -2.54 10.78 -25.50
CA LEU A 230 -3.87 10.25 -25.84
C LEU A 230 -4.39 10.82 -27.16
N GLU A 231 -4.16 12.10 -27.45
CA GLU A 231 -4.51 12.70 -28.75
C GLU A 231 -3.80 11.98 -29.89
N ASP A 232 -2.48 11.80 -29.78
CA ASP A 232 -1.67 11.08 -30.78
C ASP A 232 -2.14 9.64 -30.98
N VAL A 233 -2.35 8.90 -29.89
CA VAL A 233 -2.76 7.50 -29.98
C VAL A 233 -4.17 7.38 -30.57
N ASN A 234 -5.09 8.26 -30.19
CA ASN A 234 -6.44 8.26 -30.75
C ASN A 234 -6.43 8.60 -32.24
N GLU A 235 -5.58 9.52 -32.69
CA GLU A 235 -5.39 9.82 -34.11
C GLU A 235 -4.78 8.62 -34.84
N GLY A 236 -3.72 8.01 -34.30
CA GLY A 236 -3.11 6.81 -34.87
C GLY A 236 -4.10 5.65 -35.02
N LEU A 237 -5.02 5.48 -34.06
CA LEU A 237 -6.07 4.46 -34.09
C LEU A 237 -7.14 4.69 -35.18
N LYS A 238 -7.31 5.92 -35.68
CA LYS A 238 -8.17 6.18 -36.85
C LYS A 238 -7.58 5.60 -38.13
N HIS A 239 -6.26 5.48 -38.21
CA HIS A 239 -5.53 5.03 -39.40
C HIS A 239 -5.13 3.55 -39.31
N SER A 240 -4.88 3.01 -38.11
CA SER A 240 -4.48 1.60 -37.95
C SER A 240 -4.94 1.00 -36.63
N ASN A 241 -5.58 -0.17 -36.70
CA ASN A 241 -6.08 -0.93 -35.56
C ASN A 241 -4.99 -1.87 -35.00
N ARG A 242 -4.02 -1.32 -34.26
CA ARG A 242 -2.83 -2.06 -33.77
C ARG A 242 -2.85 -2.30 -32.26
N ALA A 243 -2.45 -3.50 -31.84
CA ALA A 243 -2.29 -3.86 -30.43
C ALA A 243 -1.43 -2.86 -29.63
N LYS A 244 -0.31 -2.39 -30.20
CA LYS A 244 0.62 -1.45 -29.56
C LYS A 244 -0.01 -0.08 -29.28
N LEU A 245 -0.88 0.42 -30.15
CA LEU A 245 -1.60 1.68 -29.92
C LEU A 245 -2.56 1.54 -28.72
N TYR A 246 -3.33 0.45 -28.64
CA TYR A 246 -4.14 0.18 -27.44
C TYR A 246 -3.28 0.04 -26.19
N PHE A 247 -2.14 -0.63 -26.26
CA PHE A 247 -1.21 -0.72 -25.12
C PHE A 247 -0.72 0.67 -24.66
N LEU A 248 -0.35 1.56 -25.59
CA LEU A 248 0.09 2.92 -25.26
C LEU A 248 -1.04 3.76 -24.68
N ARG A 249 -2.25 3.67 -25.26
CA ARG A 249 -3.43 4.35 -24.72
C ARG A 249 -3.76 3.86 -23.32
N GLY A 250 -3.77 2.54 -23.11
CA GLY A 250 -3.95 1.91 -21.81
C GLY A 250 -2.91 2.36 -20.79
N THR A 251 -1.66 2.51 -21.21
CA THR A 251 -0.57 3.02 -20.35
C THR A 251 -0.79 4.47 -19.94
N ALA A 252 -1.14 5.34 -20.89
CA ALA A 252 -1.46 6.73 -20.60
C ALA A 252 -2.68 6.85 -19.67
N LEU A 253 -3.75 6.08 -19.94
CA LEU A 253 -4.96 6.04 -19.11
C LEU A 253 -4.67 5.53 -17.69
N PHE A 254 -3.83 4.50 -17.56
CA PHE A 254 -3.38 3.97 -16.28
C PHE A 254 -2.65 5.04 -15.46
N LEU A 255 -1.71 5.77 -16.08
CA LEU A 255 -0.97 6.86 -15.42
C LEU A 255 -1.88 8.05 -15.05
N MET A 256 -2.96 8.26 -15.80
CA MET A 256 -4.02 9.22 -15.48
C MET A 256 -5.07 8.68 -14.48
N GLN A 257 -4.86 7.48 -13.91
CA GLN A 257 -5.76 6.80 -12.98
C GLN A 257 -7.16 6.47 -13.53
N LYS A 258 -7.31 6.41 -14.87
CA LYS A 258 -8.51 5.92 -15.56
C LYS A 258 -8.40 4.41 -15.74
N LEU A 259 -8.56 3.69 -14.64
CA LEU A 259 -8.22 2.27 -14.56
C LEU A 259 -9.22 1.37 -15.29
N GLN A 260 -10.48 1.76 -15.41
CA GLN A 260 -11.45 1.01 -16.22
C GLN A 260 -11.07 1.04 -17.70
N ASP A 261 -10.89 2.24 -18.27
CA ASP A 261 -10.50 2.40 -19.67
C ASP A 261 -9.14 1.72 -19.97
N ALA A 262 -8.19 1.79 -19.04
CA ALA A 262 -6.91 1.11 -19.17
C ALA A 262 -7.03 -0.43 -19.19
N GLU A 263 -7.93 -1.01 -18.37
CA GLU A 263 -8.19 -2.45 -18.39
C GLU A 263 -8.70 -2.89 -19.77
N ASP A 264 -9.65 -2.15 -20.32
CA ASP A 264 -10.30 -2.45 -21.59
C ASP A 264 -9.29 -2.36 -22.75
N ASP A 265 -8.42 -1.34 -22.75
CA ASP A 265 -7.36 -1.18 -23.74
C ASP A 265 -6.28 -2.27 -23.65
N PHE A 266 -5.85 -2.66 -22.45
CA PHE A 266 -4.88 -3.76 -22.33
C PHE A 266 -5.46 -5.11 -22.77
N ARG A 267 -6.75 -5.36 -22.51
CA ARG A 267 -7.44 -6.54 -23.05
C ARG A 267 -7.53 -6.49 -24.56
N LYS A 268 -7.89 -5.33 -25.14
CA LYS A 268 -7.94 -5.15 -26.59
C LYS A 268 -6.57 -5.34 -27.24
N ALA A 269 -5.50 -4.89 -26.60
CA ALA A 269 -4.14 -5.13 -27.06
C ALA A 269 -3.78 -6.62 -27.08
N LEU A 270 -4.21 -7.39 -26.07
CA LEU A 270 -4.04 -8.84 -26.04
C LEU A 270 -4.86 -9.54 -27.12
N ASP A 271 -6.12 -9.15 -27.34
CA ASP A 271 -7.00 -9.73 -28.35
C ASP A 271 -6.49 -9.51 -29.78
N LEU A 272 -5.81 -8.40 -30.02
CA LEU A 272 -5.22 -8.05 -31.33
C LEU A 272 -3.82 -8.65 -31.53
N ALA A 273 -3.16 -9.12 -30.48
CA ALA A 273 -1.84 -9.71 -30.60
C ALA A 273 -1.93 -11.14 -31.14
N LYS A 274 -1.07 -11.49 -32.10
CA LYS A 274 -0.98 -12.86 -32.65
C LYS A 274 -0.60 -13.87 -31.56
N ASP A 275 0.30 -13.46 -30.66
CA ASP A 275 0.73 -14.21 -29.49
C ASP A 275 0.64 -13.32 -28.23
N PRO A 276 0.30 -13.90 -27.05
CA PRO A 276 0.31 -13.16 -25.79
C PRO A 276 1.70 -12.56 -25.51
N GLN A 277 1.74 -11.27 -25.19
CA GLN A 277 2.99 -10.56 -24.89
C GLN A 277 3.10 -10.29 -23.39
N HIS A 278 4.28 -10.53 -22.83
CA HIS A 278 4.54 -10.32 -21.41
C HIS A 278 4.22 -8.88 -20.93
N PRO A 279 4.63 -7.79 -21.63
CA PRO A 279 4.31 -6.43 -21.21
C PRO A 279 2.81 -6.15 -21.09
N PHE A 280 1.99 -6.70 -22.01
CA PHE A 280 0.55 -6.48 -22.01
C PHE A 280 -0.11 -7.17 -20.82
N LEU A 281 0.26 -8.43 -20.54
CA LEU A 281 -0.20 -9.17 -19.36
C LEU A 281 0.28 -8.50 -18.07
N TYR A 282 1.55 -8.08 -17.99
CA TYR A 282 2.08 -7.41 -16.81
C TYR A 282 1.31 -6.12 -16.50
N HIS A 283 1.05 -5.27 -17.50
CA HIS A 283 0.29 -4.02 -17.29
C HIS A 283 -1.20 -4.27 -17.01
N LEU A 284 -1.83 -5.27 -17.64
CA LEU A 284 -3.18 -5.69 -17.26
C LEU A 284 -3.23 -6.14 -15.80
N GLY A 285 -2.25 -6.93 -15.35
CA GLY A 285 -2.11 -7.37 -13.97
C GLY A 285 -1.97 -6.18 -13.01
N LEU A 286 -1.13 -5.18 -13.35
CA LEU A 286 -1.00 -3.94 -12.58
C LEU A 286 -2.34 -3.20 -12.48
N THR A 287 -3.03 -2.98 -13.59
CA THR A 287 -4.34 -2.32 -13.60
C THR A 287 -5.35 -3.05 -12.71
N LEU A 288 -5.44 -4.37 -12.83
CA LEU A 288 -6.33 -5.19 -11.99
C LEU A 288 -5.96 -5.08 -10.50
N PHE A 289 -4.68 -5.09 -10.17
CA PHE A 289 -4.18 -4.94 -8.80
C PHE A 289 -4.59 -3.58 -8.22
N TYR A 290 -4.37 -2.48 -8.96
CA TYR A 290 -4.72 -1.13 -8.50
C TYR A 290 -6.22 -0.86 -8.45
N LYS A 291 -7.03 -1.56 -9.26
CA LYS A 291 -8.50 -1.56 -9.13
C LYS A 291 -9.02 -2.33 -7.92
N GLY A 292 -8.15 -3.04 -7.20
CA GLY A 292 -8.52 -3.92 -6.08
C GLY A 292 -8.98 -5.31 -6.51
N LYS A 293 -8.96 -5.64 -7.81
CA LYS A 293 -9.24 -6.98 -8.35
C LYS A 293 -8.01 -7.90 -8.20
N VAL A 294 -7.47 -7.99 -6.99
CA VAL A 294 -6.16 -8.61 -6.72
C VAL A 294 -6.10 -10.10 -7.09
N ARG A 295 -7.18 -10.86 -6.87
CA ARG A 295 -7.21 -12.28 -7.27
C ARG A 295 -7.09 -12.46 -8.79
N ASN A 296 -7.72 -11.58 -9.57
CA ASN A 296 -7.59 -11.61 -11.02
C ASN A 296 -6.18 -11.20 -11.44
N ALA A 297 -5.58 -10.20 -10.76
CA ALA A 297 -4.19 -9.82 -10.99
C ALA A 297 -3.21 -10.97 -10.75
N ILE A 298 -3.43 -11.79 -9.71
CA ILE A 298 -2.59 -12.98 -9.43
C ILE A 298 -2.58 -13.94 -10.62
N GLU A 299 -3.73 -14.24 -11.21
CA GLU A 299 -3.80 -15.15 -12.35
C GLU A 299 -3.11 -14.55 -13.58
N VAL A 300 -3.36 -13.26 -13.87
CA VAL A 300 -2.70 -12.57 -14.99
C VAL A 300 -1.18 -12.50 -14.81
N TYR A 301 -0.67 -12.26 -13.60
CA TYR A 301 0.77 -12.28 -13.33
C TYR A 301 1.37 -13.68 -13.46
N LYS A 302 0.65 -14.74 -13.09
CA LYS A 302 1.11 -16.11 -13.34
C LYS A 302 1.22 -16.37 -14.84
N ASP A 303 0.27 -15.90 -15.63
CA ASP A 303 0.32 -16.03 -17.09
C ASP A 303 1.48 -15.23 -17.68
N ALA A 304 1.73 -14.02 -17.19
CA ALA A 304 2.91 -13.24 -17.56
C ALA A 304 4.21 -14.01 -17.25
N LEU A 305 4.33 -14.64 -16.07
CA LEU A 305 5.49 -15.45 -15.70
C LEU A 305 5.62 -16.78 -16.47
N LYS A 306 4.58 -17.25 -17.19
CA LYS A 306 4.75 -18.36 -18.13
C LYS A 306 5.57 -17.93 -19.35
N LEU A 307 5.43 -16.67 -19.77
CA LEU A 307 6.19 -16.09 -20.88
C LEU A 307 7.60 -15.70 -20.45
N GLU A 308 7.72 -15.03 -19.30
CA GLU A 308 9.01 -14.61 -18.75
C GLU A 308 9.18 -15.05 -17.28
N PRO A 309 9.61 -16.31 -17.02
CA PRO A 309 9.66 -16.88 -15.66
C PRO A 309 10.58 -16.16 -14.68
N ASN A 310 11.51 -15.36 -15.18
CA ASN A 310 12.52 -14.67 -14.40
C ASN A 310 12.33 -13.14 -14.34
N HIS A 311 11.22 -12.62 -14.86
CA HIS A 311 10.93 -11.18 -14.81
C HIS A 311 10.74 -10.73 -13.36
N THR A 312 11.64 -9.88 -12.86
CA THR A 312 11.76 -9.60 -11.42
C THR A 312 10.59 -8.76 -10.92
N GLU A 313 10.16 -7.77 -11.70
CA GLU A 313 9.06 -6.87 -11.38
C GLU A 313 7.74 -7.63 -11.34
N THR A 314 7.52 -8.59 -12.26
CA THR A 314 6.32 -9.44 -12.24
C THR A 314 6.33 -10.37 -11.01
N LEU A 315 7.49 -10.91 -10.63
CA LEU A 315 7.63 -11.69 -9.38
C LEU A 315 7.30 -10.84 -8.14
N LEU A 316 7.77 -9.59 -8.10
CA LEU A 316 7.49 -8.65 -7.00
C LEU A 316 6.00 -8.27 -6.96
N SER A 317 5.38 -7.95 -8.09
CA SER A 317 3.95 -7.64 -8.18
C SER A 317 3.09 -8.84 -7.76
N LEU A 318 3.46 -10.06 -8.17
CA LEU A 318 2.78 -11.28 -7.73
C LEU A 318 2.97 -11.52 -6.22
N ALA A 319 4.17 -11.29 -5.69
CA ALA A 319 4.44 -11.38 -4.25
C ALA A 319 3.56 -10.40 -3.45
N GLN A 320 3.46 -9.16 -3.93
CA GLN A 320 2.62 -8.13 -3.35
C GLN A 320 1.13 -8.50 -3.43
N ALA A 321 0.67 -9.06 -4.55
CA ALA A 321 -0.69 -9.54 -4.70
C ALA A 321 -1.03 -10.68 -3.71
N PHE A 322 -0.11 -11.63 -3.52
CA PHE A 322 -0.26 -12.65 -2.48
C PHE A 322 -0.24 -12.07 -1.07
N ARG A 323 0.58 -11.05 -0.81
CA ARG A 323 0.60 -10.32 0.46
C ARG A 323 -0.75 -9.64 0.72
N GLU A 324 -1.33 -8.99 -0.29
CA GLU A 324 -2.63 -8.33 -0.16
C GLU A 324 -3.75 -9.33 0.15
N ILE A 325 -3.77 -10.54 -0.43
CA ILE A 325 -4.75 -11.58 -0.05
C ILE A 325 -4.38 -12.37 1.23
N GLY A 326 -3.35 -11.93 1.97
CA GLY A 326 -2.93 -12.57 3.22
C GLY A 326 -2.22 -13.93 3.06
N ASN A 327 -1.83 -14.31 1.84
CA ASN A 327 -1.12 -15.57 1.58
C ASN A 327 0.39 -15.42 1.82
N VAL A 328 0.79 -15.45 3.09
CA VAL A 328 2.18 -15.28 3.56
C VAL A 328 3.15 -16.25 2.87
N LYS A 329 2.75 -17.53 2.72
CA LYS A 329 3.61 -18.56 2.13
C LYS A 329 3.96 -18.24 0.69
N GLN A 330 2.95 -17.99 -0.16
CA GLN A 330 3.18 -17.70 -1.57
C GLN A 330 3.88 -16.34 -1.76
N ALA A 331 3.51 -15.33 -0.98
CA ALA A 331 4.17 -14.02 -1.01
C ALA A 331 5.69 -14.17 -0.76
N ARG A 332 6.07 -14.87 0.33
CA ARG A 332 7.47 -15.13 0.68
C ARG A 332 8.20 -15.91 -0.41
N THR A 333 7.56 -16.92 -1.00
CA THR A 333 8.14 -17.69 -2.11
C THR A 333 8.49 -16.79 -3.30
N GLN A 334 7.57 -15.91 -3.74
CA GLN A 334 7.84 -15.05 -4.89
C GLN A 334 8.85 -13.94 -4.57
N PHE A 335 8.80 -13.35 -3.37
CA PHE A 335 9.84 -12.40 -2.95
C PHE A 335 11.23 -13.03 -2.91
N ASN A 336 11.36 -14.25 -2.39
CA ASN A 336 12.65 -14.96 -2.36
C ASN A 336 13.15 -15.28 -3.77
N LYS A 337 12.26 -15.62 -4.71
CA LYS A 337 12.62 -15.77 -6.12
C LYS A 337 13.16 -14.46 -6.69
N ALA A 338 12.45 -13.35 -6.51
CA ALA A 338 12.91 -12.01 -6.95
C ALA A 338 14.28 -11.66 -6.34
N LYS A 339 14.46 -11.85 -5.03
CA LYS A 339 15.74 -11.63 -4.32
C LYS A 339 16.86 -12.52 -4.85
N SER A 340 16.58 -13.79 -5.20
CA SER A 340 17.60 -14.69 -5.75
C SER A 340 18.09 -14.27 -7.14
N ARG A 341 17.25 -13.58 -7.92
CA ARG A 341 17.60 -13.06 -9.24
C ARG A 341 18.38 -11.75 -9.15
N MET A 342 17.90 -10.82 -8.32
CA MET A 342 18.57 -9.54 -8.11
C MET A 342 18.74 -9.26 -6.60
N PRO A 343 19.81 -9.79 -5.96
CA PRO A 343 20.01 -9.67 -4.51
C PRO A 343 20.28 -8.24 -4.03
N TYR A 344 20.66 -7.34 -4.94
CA TYR A 344 20.91 -5.92 -4.65
C TYR A 344 19.89 -4.99 -5.34
N ASN A 345 18.69 -5.49 -5.65
CA ASN A 345 17.60 -4.66 -6.16
C ASN A 345 16.92 -3.90 -4.99
N LEU A 346 16.91 -2.57 -5.08
CA LEU A 346 16.40 -1.67 -4.04
C LEU A 346 14.93 -1.94 -3.70
N LEU A 347 14.08 -2.02 -4.73
CA LEU A 347 12.64 -2.24 -4.58
C LEU A 347 12.34 -3.59 -3.92
N THR A 348 13.08 -4.64 -4.28
CA THR A 348 12.97 -5.96 -3.66
C THR A 348 13.23 -5.90 -2.16
N MET A 349 14.30 -5.22 -1.73
CA MET A 349 14.61 -5.07 -0.30
C MET A 349 13.57 -4.24 0.45
N GLN A 350 13.06 -3.16 -0.15
CA GLN A 350 12.01 -2.32 0.42
C GLN A 350 10.71 -3.12 0.65
N LEU A 351 10.24 -3.85 -0.38
CA LEU A 351 9.01 -4.63 -0.30
C LEU A 351 9.13 -5.81 0.68
N LEU A 352 10.27 -6.51 0.69
CA LEU A 352 10.54 -7.58 1.65
C LEU A 352 10.58 -7.06 3.09
N SER A 353 11.27 -5.94 3.33
CA SER A 353 11.34 -5.32 4.65
C SER A 353 9.94 -4.92 5.15
N SER A 354 9.14 -4.28 4.28
CA SER A 354 7.75 -3.95 4.58
C SER A 354 6.91 -5.19 4.88
N PHE A 355 7.02 -6.23 4.04
CA PHE A 355 6.30 -7.49 4.21
C PHE A 355 6.62 -8.18 5.54
N ASP A 356 7.90 -8.29 5.91
CA ASP A 356 8.32 -8.93 7.14
C ASP A 356 7.92 -8.11 8.37
N TYR A 357 8.04 -6.78 8.33
CA TYR A 357 7.56 -5.91 9.41
C TYR A 357 6.06 -6.10 9.66
N PHE A 358 5.23 -6.01 8.60
CA PHE A 358 3.78 -6.16 8.73
C PHE A 358 3.33 -7.59 9.06
N SER A 359 4.17 -8.60 8.83
CA SER A 359 3.94 -9.98 9.26
C SER A 359 4.33 -10.22 10.73
N GLY A 360 4.93 -9.22 11.38
CA GLY A 360 5.43 -9.31 12.76
C GLY A 360 6.84 -9.89 12.89
N GLU A 361 7.64 -9.91 11.81
CA GLU A 361 9.01 -10.43 11.76
C GLU A 361 10.04 -9.28 11.64
N ALA A 362 10.06 -8.40 12.65
CA ALA A 362 10.85 -7.15 12.62
C ALA A 362 12.37 -7.36 12.49
N GLU A 363 12.93 -8.45 13.02
CA GLU A 363 14.36 -8.75 12.88
C GLU A 363 14.74 -9.02 11.42
N LYS A 364 13.94 -9.80 10.68
CA LYS A 364 14.15 -10.02 9.24
C LYS A 364 13.97 -8.73 8.45
N ALA A 365 12.99 -7.91 8.84
CA ALA A 365 12.80 -6.59 8.24
C ALA A 365 14.07 -5.72 8.39
N LEU A 366 14.75 -5.77 9.54
CA LEU A 366 16.03 -5.07 9.75
C LEU A 366 17.14 -5.56 8.83
N GLU A 367 17.29 -6.87 8.64
CA GLU A 367 18.30 -7.44 7.72
C GLU A 367 18.14 -6.88 6.30
N HIS A 368 16.89 -6.78 5.83
CA HIS A 368 16.56 -6.23 4.53
C HIS A 368 16.81 -4.72 4.46
N THR A 369 16.48 -3.95 5.51
CA THR A 369 16.84 -2.53 5.55
C THR A 369 18.34 -2.29 5.55
N HIS A 370 19.13 -3.13 6.22
CA HIS A 370 20.58 -3.02 6.21
C HIS A 370 21.14 -3.20 4.80
N THR A 371 20.64 -4.20 4.07
CA THR A 371 21.04 -4.41 2.66
C THR A 371 20.59 -3.25 1.78
N CYS A 372 19.35 -2.77 1.96
CA CYS A 372 18.85 -1.60 1.25
C CYS A 372 19.72 -0.34 1.46
N LEU A 373 20.10 -0.05 2.71
CA LEU A 373 20.89 1.13 3.06
C LEU A 373 22.38 1.02 2.69
N ARG A 374 22.85 -0.19 2.35
CA ARG A 374 24.15 -0.38 1.69
C ARG A 374 24.11 -0.01 0.20
N ILE A 375 22.97 -0.20 -0.46
CA ILE A 375 22.76 0.15 -1.87
C ILE A 375 22.58 1.67 -1.98
N ASP A 376 21.67 2.22 -1.18
CA ASP A 376 21.41 3.66 -1.10
C ASP A 376 21.32 4.10 0.37
N ARG A 377 22.39 4.75 0.84
CA ARG A 377 22.55 5.18 2.24
C ARG A 377 21.51 6.21 2.67
N LYS A 378 21.01 7.03 1.74
CA LYS A 378 20.05 8.11 2.00
C LYS A 378 18.61 7.70 1.68
N ASN A 379 18.35 6.43 1.37
CA ASN A 379 17.01 5.96 1.03
C ASN A 379 15.99 6.19 2.16
N VAL A 380 15.03 7.08 1.94
CA VAL A 380 14.05 7.52 2.95
C VAL A 380 13.20 6.34 3.45
N LEU A 381 12.63 5.56 2.54
CA LEU A 381 11.76 4.43 2.89
C LEU A 381 12.49 3.37 3.72
N CYS A 382 13.74 3.05 3.37
CA CYS A 382 14.51 2.07 4.13
C CYS A 382 14.98 2.59 5.50
N GLN A 383 15.31 3.88 5.63
CA GLN A 383 15.58 4.47 6.94
C GLN A 383 14.32 4.48 7.82
N TYR A 384 13.16 4.76 7.24
CA TYR A 384 11.87 4.72 7.93
C TYR A 384 11.51 3.31 8.42
N LEU A 385 11.58 2.29 7.55
CA LEU A 385 11.32 0.89 7.91
C LEU A 385 12.33 0.37 8.95
N ARG A 386 13.58 0.85 8.90
CA ARG A 386 14.61 0.55 9.90
C ARG A 386 14.21 1.14 11.25
N GLY A 387 13.83 2.42 11.29
CA GLY A 387 13.38 3.10 12.51
C GLY A 387 12.20 2.38 13.17
N LEU A 388 11.17 2.05 12.38
CA LEU A 388 10.01 1.29 12.83
C LEU A 388 10.39 -0.08 13.43
N SER A 389 11.23 -0.83 12.73
CA SER A 389 11.64 -2.16 13.16
C SER A 389 12.49 -2.11 14.44
N LEU A 390 13.34 -1.09 14.59
CA LEU A 390 14.11 -0.87 15.82
C LEU A 390 13.21 -0.49 17.01
N ILE A 391 12.21 0.37 16.81
CA ILE A 391 11.27 0.76 17.88
C ILE A 391 10.53 -0.45 18.44
N VAL A 392 9.98 -1.32 17.57
CA VAL A 392 9.25 -2.51 18.04
C VAL A 392 10.16 -3.54 18.72
N LEU A 393 11.46 -3.55 18.38
CA LEU A 393 12.45 -4.38 19.06
C LEU A 393 12.99 -3.75 20.35
N GLY A 394 12.54 -2.52 20.68
CA GLY A 394 12.98 -1.79 21.87
C GLY A 394 14.39 -1.19 21.78
N GLN A 395 14.91 -1.07 20.55
CA GLN A 395 16.17 -0.39 20.23
C GLN A 395 15.89 1.10 19.92
N LEU A 396 15.46 1.83 20.94
CA LEU A 396 14.85 3.15 20.80
C LEU A 396 15.88 4.22 20.41
N TYR A 397 17.13 4.11 20.87
CA TYR A 397 18.18 5.05 20.47
C TYR A 397 18.43 5.04 18.96
N GLU A 398 18.69 3.85 18.40
CA GLU A 398 18.91 3.71 16.96
C GLU A 398 17.61 3.96 16.16
N GLY A 399 16.44 3.70 16.74
CA GLY A 399 15.13 4.04 16.18
C GLY A 399 14.94 5.55 15.99
N VAL A 400 15.16 6.34 17.05
CA VAL A 400 15.13 7.81 17.02
C VAL A 400 16.11 8.37 15.99
N LYS A 401 17.33 7.82 15.96
CA LYS A 401 18.36 8.22 14.99
C LYS A 401 17.93 7.94 13.55
N SER A 402 17.29 6.81 13.27
CA SER A 402 16.84 6.44 11.93
C SER A 402 15.70 7.36 11.45
N HIS A 403 14.71 7.67 12.31
CA HIS A 403 13.66 8.64 11.96
C HIS A 403 14.19 10.07 11.83
N THR A 404 15.18 10.45 12.63
CA THR A 404 15.85 11.76 12.48
C THR A 404 16.54 11.88 11.13
N LYS A 405 17.17 10.80 10.62
CA LYS A 405 17.74 10.79 9.27
C LYS A 405 16.68 10.98 8.19
N VAL A 406 15.52 10.34 8.31
CA VAL A 406 14.38 10.55 7.37
C VAL A 406 14.00 12.02 7.29
N MET A 407 13.89 12.68 8.44
CA MET A 407 13.57 14.10 8.55
C MET A 407 14.65 15.01 7.95
N VAL A 408 15.93 14.62 8.05
CA VAL A 408 17.06 15.39 7.50
C VAL A 408 17.22 15.18 5.99
N TYR A 409 17.01 13.95 5.50
CA TYR A 409 17.18 13.61 4.07
C TYR A 409 16.06 14.16 3.20
N THR A 410 14.91 14.49 3.79
CA THR A 410 13.77 15.10 3.10
C THR A 410 13.60 16.52 3.62
N PRO A 411 14.44 17.49 3.20
CA PRO A 411 14.27 18.86 3.65
C PRO A 411 12.90 19.38 3.20
N ALA A 412 12.21 20.07 4.09
CA ALA A 412 10.96 20.76 3.80
C ALA A 412 11.22 21.93 2.84
N SER A 413 11.34 21.66 1.53
CA SER A 413 11.21 22.70 0.53
C SER A 413 9.73 23.04 0.39
N SER A 414 9.43 24.33 0.40
CA SER A 414 8.06 24.88 0.40
C SER A 414 7.24 24.54 -0.85
N SER A 415 7.81 23.86 -1.84
CA SER A 415 7.17 23.51 -3.11
C SER A 415 6.91 22.00 -3.32
N MET A 416 7.35 21.12 -2.41
CA MET A 416 7.18 19.67 -2.56
C MET A 416 6.25 19.11 -1.48
N ARG A 417 5.20 18.38 -1.88
CA ARG A 417 4.31 17.67 -0.96
C ARG A 417 5.15 16.71 -0.09
N MET A 418 5.16 16.93 1.23
CA MET A 418 5.89 16.10 2.19
C MET A 418 5.48 14.62 2.06
N SER A 419 6.45 13.71 2.06
CA SER A 419 6.14 12.28 2.03
C SER A 419 5.49 11.82 3.36
N PRO A 420 4.54 10.88 3.32
CA PRO A 420 4.03 10.20 4.50
C PRO A 420 5.10 9.60 5.41
N GLU A 421 6.21 9.06 4.91
CA GLU A 421 7.32 8.60 5.78
C GLU A 421 7.95 9.76 6.56
N PHE A 422 8.11 10.92 5.93
CA PHE A 422 8.60 12.11 6.58
C PHE A 422 7.67 12.53 7.72
N ILE A 423 6.37 12.70 7.41
CA ILE A 423 5.35 13.10 8.39
C ILE A 423 5.31 12.12 9.57
N LYS A 424 5.22 10.81 9.29
CA LYS A 424 5.19 9.78 10.32
C LYS A 424 6.46 9.73 11.17
N SER A 425 7.63 10.00 10.57
CA SER A 425 8.90 9.97 11.28
C SER A 425 8.99 11.01 12.39
N HIS A 426 8.39 12.20 12.22
CA HIS A 426 8.28 13.18 13.30
C HIS A 426 7.58 12.59 14.53
N TYR A 427 6.45 11.93 14.32
CA TYR A 427 5.66 11.37 15.41
C TYR A 427 6.28 10.14 16.04
N LEU A 428 6.80 9.21 15.22
CA LEU A 428 7.45 7.98 15.69
C LEU A 428 8.72 8.27 16.49
N ARG A 429 9.43 9.36 16.17
CA ARG A 429 10.56 9.85 16.96
C ARG A 429 10.14 10.22 18.38
N GLU A 430 9.04 10.96 18.53
CA GLU A 430 8.52 11.38 19.83
C GLU A 430 7.90 10.22 20.60
N TYR A 431 7.22 9.29 19.90
CA TYR A 431 6.77 8.04 20.49
C TYR A 431 7.92 7.18 21.02
N ALA A 432 9.02 7.07 20.29
CA ALA A 432 10.19 6.31 20.73
C ALA A 432 10.84 6.93 21.97
N ARG A 433 10.91 8.27 22.04
CA ARG A 433 11.39 9.01 23.22
C ARG A 433 10.50 8.76 24.44
N TYR A 434 9.18 8.87 24.25
CA TYR A 434 8.20 8.55 25.28
C TYR A 434 8.35 7.10 25.77
N LEU A 435 8.41 6.14 24.86
CA LEU A 435 8.54 4.73 25.22
C LEU A 435 9.83 4.48 26.00
N HIS A 436 10.92 5.15 25.62
CA HIS A 436 12.21 5.04 26.29
C HIS A 436 12.15 5.49 27.74
N SER A 437 11.49 6.62 28.04
CA SER A 437 11.34 7.09 29.43
C SER A 437 10.41 6.23 30.28
N HIS A 438 9.65 5.30 29.68
CA HIS A 438 8.69 4.43 30.37
C HIS A 438 9.06 2.93 30.29
N LEU A 439 10.23 2.57 29.75
CA LEU A 439 10.62 1.16 29.55
C LEU A 439 10.57 0.33 30.83
N ASP A 440 10.96 0.93 31.96
CA ASP A 440 11.07 0.24 33.25
C ASP A 440 9.84 0.44 34.16
N LEU A 441 8.75 0.98 33.61
CA LEU A 441 7.46 1.15 34.29
C LEU A 441 6.48 0.03 33.92
N SER A 442 5.39 -0.09 34.69
CA SER A 442 4.32 -1.03 34.37
C SER A 442 3.64 -0.64 33.06
N VAL A 443 3.20 -1.62 32.29
CA VAL A 443 2.41 -1.38 31.06
C VAL A 443 1.12 -0.60 31.35
N LEU A 444 0.57 -0.71 32.57
CA LEU A 444 -0.65 -0.02 32.99
C LEU A 444 -0.42 1.47 33.32
N ASP A 445 0.84 1.88 33.46
CA ASP A 445 1.22 3.27 33.75
C ASP A 445 1.38 4.11 32.47
N LEU A 446 1.34 3.49 31.29
CA LEU A 446 1.36 4.19 30.01
C LEU A 446 0.06 4.96 29.78
N ASN A 447 0.15 6.25 29.43
CA ASN A 447 -1.02 7.11 29.21
C ASN A 447 -0.80 8.13 28.10
N LEU A 448 -0.59 7.63 26.87
CA LEU A 448 -0.35 8.48 25.71
C LEU A 448 -1.43 9.55 25.48
N ASP A 449 -2.68 9.26 25.85
CA ASP A 449 -3.81 10.17 25.64
C ASP A 449 -3.79 11.39 26.57
N GLU A 450 -2.98 11.37 27.62
CA GLU A 450 -2.81 12.52 28.53
C GLU A 450 -1.38 13.08 28.45
N ASP A 451 -0.38 12.23 28.22
CA ASP A 451 1.03 12.61 28.20
C ASP A 451 1.44 13.37 26.93
N PHE A 452 0.75 13.12 25.80
CA PHE A 452 0.97 13.86 24.56
C PHE A 452 0.00 15.05 24.42
N ASN A 453 0.53 16.16 23.91
CA ASN A 453 -0.26 17.34 23.55
C ASN A 453 -1.43 16.95 22.60
N GLY A 454 -2.61 17.56 22.82
CA GLY A 454 -3.82 17.27 22.05
C GLY A 454 -3.70 17.57 20.55
N GLU A 455 -3.06 18.68 20.17
CA GLU A 455 -2.80 19.05 18.77
C GLU A 455 -1.84 18.05 18.11
N PHE A 456 -0.79 17.62 18.83
CA PHE A 456 0.11 16.56 18.37
C PHE A 456 -0.66 15.27 18.07
N ARG A 457 -1.53 14.85 18.99
CA ARG A 457 -2.33 13.63 18.85
C ARG A 457 -3.28 13.69 17.65
N ASP A 458 -3.96 14.82 17.46
CA ASP A 458 -4.84 15.01 16.31
C ASP A 458 -4.08 14.96 14.98
N ARG A 459 -3.01 15.75 14.86
CA ARG A 459 -2.20 15.79 13.64
C ARG A 459 -1.59 14.43 13.32
N TRP A 460 -1.13 13.70 14.34
CA TRP A 460 -0.63 12.34 14.17
C TRP A 460 -1.72 11.38 13.68
N ALA A 461 -2.90 11.42 14.30
CA ALA A 461 -4.03 10.58 13.92
C ALA A 461 -4.53 10.87 12.49
N LYS A 462 -4.42 12.12 12.02
CA LYS A 462 -4.83 12.56 10.67
C LYS A 462 -3.70 12.51 9.64
N GLY A 463 -2.46 12.24 10.04
CA GLY A 463 -1.30 12.25 9.14
C GLY A 463 -0.98 13.63 8.57
N LEU A 464 -1.25 14.69 9.35
CA LEU A 464 -1.00 16.07 8.92
C LEU A 464 0.47 16.48 9.14
N PRO A 465 0.97 17.52 8.46
CA PRO A 465 2.31 18.03 8.70
C PRO A 465 2.55 18.46 10.16
N PHE A 466 3.80 18.27 10.61
CA PHE A 466 4.28 18.61 11.95
C PHE A 466 4.58 20.11 12.09
N HIS A 467 3.55 20.94 12.07
CA HIS A 467 3.64 22.38 12.28
C HIS A 467 2.60 22.77 13.32
N PHE A 468 3.02 23.28 14.47
CA PHE A 468 2.13 23.68 15.54
C PHE A 468 1.92 25.19 15.51
N GLU A 469 0.69 25.63 15.77
CA GLU A 469 0.37 27.07 15.88
C GLU A 469 0.77 27.64 17.26
N GLY A 470 1.15 26.78 18.22
CA GLY A 470 1.55 27.15 19.58
C GLY A 470 2.83 26.48 20.08
N PRO A 471 3.22 26.72 21.35
CA PRO A 471 4.45 26.18 21.93
C PRO A 471 4.34 24.65 22.10
N TYR A 472 5.05 23.92 21.26
CA TYR A 472 5.19 22.46 21.38
C TYR A 472 6.29 22.08 22.36
N LYS A 473 5.98 21.18 23.29
CA LYS A 473 6.96 20.58 24.20
C LYS A 473 7.32 19.19 23.69
N GLU A 474 8.59 19.00 23.33
CA GLU A 474 9.11 17.69 22.97
C GLU A 474 9.02 16.70 24.15
N GLN A 475 8.93 15.42 23.83
CA GLN A 475 9.02 14.35 24.83
C GLN A 475 10.41 14.35 25.49
N PRO A 476 10.57 13.79 26.70
CA PRO A 476 11.89 13.69 27.33
C PRO A 476 12.94 13.14 26.35
N GLY A 477 14.14 13.71 26.36
CA GLY A 477 15.25 13.15 25.59
C GLY A 477 15.55 11.71 26.02
N LEU A 478 16.33 10.98 25.22
CA LEU A 478 16.80 9.66 25.63
C LEU A 478 17.63 9.78 26.92
N GLN A 479 17.25 9.01 27.92
CA GLN A 479 17.79 9.10 29.28
C GLN A 479 19.02 8.19 29.42
N PRO A 480 20.24 8.69 29.72
CA PRO A 480 21.46 7.87 29.73
C PRO A 480 21.42 6.68 30.71
N HIS A 481 20.61 6.77 31.77
CA HIS A 481 20.49 5.74 32.79
C HIS A 481 19.51 4.62 32.40
N ILE A 482 18.62 4.85 31.42
CA ILE A 482 17.70 3.83 30.91
C ILE A 482 18.38 3.17 29.71
N ARG A 483 18.53 1.84 29.74
CA ARG A 483 19.12 1.08 28.63
C ARG A 483 18.04 0.63 27.65
N ASP A 484 18.37 0.49 26.38
CA ASP A 484 17.49 -0.16 25.39
C ASP A 484 17.25 -1.64 25.73
N VAL A 485 16.23 -2.23 25.10
CA VAL A 485 15.88 -3.66 25.27
C VAL A 485 16.98 -4.55 24.72
N SER A 486 17.37 -5.62 25.45
CA SER A 486 18.46 -6.49 25.01
C SER A 486 18.09 -7.34 23.79
N LEU A 487 18.98 -7.35 22.78
CA LEU A 487 18.84 -8.21 21.61
C LEU A 487 19.30 -9.65 21.86
N ASP A 488 19.98 -9.95 22.97
CA ASP A 488 20.56 -11.27 23.23
C ASP A 488 19.60 -12.26 23.91
N LEU A 489 18.40 -11.82 24.26
CA LEU A 489 17.37 -12.67 24.84
C LEU A 489 16.81 -13.63 23.79
N SER A 490 17.00 -14.93 24.04
CA SER A 490 16.51 -16.06 23.24
C SER A 490 15.50 -16.87 24.05
N TRP A 491 14.77 -17.78 23.38
CA TRP A 491 13.77 -18.65 23.98
C TRP A 491 14.27 -19.39 25.22
N ASP A 492 15.47 -19.99 25.14
CA ASP A 492 16.05 -20.81 26.22
C ASP A 492 16.43 -20.02 27.48
N LYS A 493 16.56 -18.69 27.35
CA LYS A 493 16.89 -17.79 28.46
C LYS A 493 15.64 -17.30 29.20
N LEU A 494 14.45 -17.55 28.67
CA LEU A 494 13.19 -17.18 29.32
C LEU A 494 12.89 -18.12 30.50
N SER A 495 12.23 -17.58 31.53
CA SER A 495 11.73 -18.42 32.62
C SER A 495 10.66 -19.41 32.12
N PRO A 496 10.50 -20.58 32.73
CA PRO A 496 9.43 -21.52 32.36
C PRO A 496 8.03 -20.89 32.41
N SER A 497 7.81 -19.97 33.37
CA SER A 497 6.59 -19.17 33.46
C SER A 497 6.39 -18.27 32.25
N ALA A 498 7.44 -17.59 31.78
CA ALA A 498 7.39 -16.75 30.58
C ALA A 498 7.12 -17.58 29.32
N GLN A 499 7.80 -18.71 29.14
CA GLN A 499 7.58 -19.63 28.01
C GLN A 499 6.13 -20.14 27.98
N THR A 500 5.63 -20.61 29.12
CA THR A 500 4.23 -21.09 29.27
C THR A 500 3.23 -19.99 28.91
N LEU A 501 3.45 -18.78 29.42
CA LEU A 501 2.57 -17.64 29.20
C LEU A 501 2.59 -17.19 27.74
N ILE A 502 3.76 -17.16 27.10
CA ILE A 502 3.90 -16.83 25.67
C ILE A 502 3.17 -17.85 24.80
N CYS A 503 3.33 -19.16 25.04
CA CYS A 503 2.65 -20.17 24.24
C CYS A 503 1.12 -20.10 24.40
N ARG A 504 0.64 -19.93 25.64
CA ARG A 504 -0.80 -19.78 25.89
C ARG A 504 -1.35 -18.51 25.26
N ALA A 505 -0.65 -17.39 25.41
CA ALA A 505 -1.01 -16.11 24.82
C ALA A 505 -1.04 -16.19 23.30
N ASN A 506 -0.03 -16.78 22.64
CA ASN A 506 0.00 -16.98 21.20
C ASN A 506 -1.27 -17.70 20.72
N LYS A 507 -1.63 -18.83 21.35
CA LYS A 507 -2.85 -19.59 20.99
C LYS A 507 -4.12 -18.75 21.09
N ILE A 508 -4.28 -17.97 22.16
CA ILE A 508 -5.43 -17.08 22.36
C ILE A 508 -5.41 -15.95 21.32
N GLY A 509 -4.25 -15.34 21.11
CA GLY A 509 -4.01 -14.26 20.18
C GLY A 509 -4.42 -14.56 18.75
N TRP A 510 -4.14 -15.77 18.28
CA TRP A 510 -4.54 -16.23 16.94
C TRP A 510 -6.07 -16.32 16.74
N LEU A 511 -6.87 -16.35 17.81
CA LEU A 511 -8.32 -16.23 17.69
C LEU A 511 -8.74 -14.83 17.22
N THR A 512 -7.90 -13.82 17.46
CA THR A 512 -8.15 -12.42 17.07
C THR A 512 -7.78 -12.11 15.61
N GLN A 513 -7.12 -13.06 14.93
CA GLN A 513 -6.69 -12.89 13.55
C GLN A 513 -7.88 -12.91 12.59
N VAL A 514 -8.09 -11.79 11.90
CA VAL A 514 -9.00 -11.71 10.76
C VAL A 514 -8.39 -12.43 9.55
N THR A 515 -9.14 -13.35 8.96
CA THR A 515 -8.76 -14.04 7.71
C THR A 515 -9.65 -13.55 6.56
N ALA A 516 -9.32 -12.38 6.02
CA ALA A 516 -9.99 -11.76 4.90
C ALA A 516 -8.96 -11.13 3.95
N ASP A 517 -9.30 -11.01 2.67
CA ASP A 517 -8.44 -10.33 1.71
C ASP A 517 -8.17 -8.88 2.17
N GLY A 518 -6.95 -8.40 1.97
CA GLY A 518 -6.43 -7.11 2.45
C GLY A 518 -5.86 -7.12 3.88
N PHE A 519 -5.90 -8.26 4.58
CA PHE A 519 -5.32 -8.45 5.92
C PHE A 519 -4.18 -9.46 5.90
N LEU A 520 -2.98 -8.99 6.23
CA LEU A 520 -1.80 -9.84 6.40
C LEU A 520 -1.76 -10.37 7.84
N PRO A 521 -1.56 -11.69 8.05
CA PRO A 521 -1.36 -12.22 9.39
C PRO A 521 -0.16 -11.59 10.09
N ASN A 522 -0.35 -11.10 11.32
CA ASN A 522 0.71 -10.45 12.10
C ASN A 522 0.92 -11.20 13.42
N LYS A 523 2.02 -11.96 13.48
CA LYS A 523 2.33 -12.84 14.62
C LYS A 523 2.55 -12.06 15.92
N ARG A 524 3.24 -10.92 15.82
CA ARG A 524 3.54 -10.04 16.95
C ARG A 524 2.28 -9.42 17.54
N LEU A 525 1.39 -8.92 16.68
CA LEU A 525 0.09 -8.39 17.09
C LEU A 525 -0.76 -9.47 17.76
N ASN A 526 -0.83 -10.66 17.17
CA ASN A 526 -1.58 -11.77 17.74
C ASN A 526 -1.04 -12.11 19.15
N LEU A 527 0.28 -12.26 19.31
CA LEU A 527 0.86 -12.52 20.63
C LEU A 527 0.54 -11.41 21.65
N ALA A 528 0.67 -10.14 21.25
CA ALA A 528 0.33 -9.00 22.13
C ALA A 528 -1.13 -9.02 22.57
N MET A 529 -2.06 -9.33 21.66
CA MET A 529 -3.49 -9.42 21.94
C MET A 529 -3.85 -10.63 22.79
N GLY A 530 -3.12 -11.73 22.66
CA GLY A 530 -3.21 -12.88 23.56
C GLY A 530 -2.73 -12.58 24.98
N LEU A 531 -1.61 -11.84 25.11
CA LEU A 531 -1.13 -11.36 26.41
C LEU A 531 -2.14 -10.39 27.03
N ALA A 532 -2.70 -9.49 26.22
CA ALA A 532 -3.76 -8.57 26.67
C ALA A 532 -4.99 -9.31 27.19
N ALA A 533 -5.52 -10.28 26.43
CA ALA A 533 -6.68 -11.07 26.85
C ALA A 533 -6.40 -11.84 28.15
N THR A 534 -5.20 -12.38 28.31
CA THR A 534 -4.78 -13.10 29.53
C THR A 534 -4.65 -12.15 30.72
N HIS A 535 -4.04 -10.97 30.53
CA HIS A 535 -3.92 -9.93 31.56
C HIS A 535 -5.30 -9.43 31.98
N ILE A 536 -6.18 -9.13 31.03
CA ILE A 536 -7.57 -8.72 31.27
C ILE A 536 -8.30 -9.79 32.09
N ALA A 537 -8.14 -11.08 31.76
CA ALA A 537 -8.78 -12.16 32.50
C ALA A 537 -8.30 -12.23 33.96
N GLN A 538 -6.99 -12.12 34.19
CA GLN A 538 -6.39 -12.12 35.54
C GLN A 538 -6.84 -10.90 36.35
N PHE A 539 -6.87 -9.73 35.72
CA PHE A 539 -7.36 -8.50 36.31
C PHE A 539 -8.84 -8.63 36.74
N LEU A 540 -9.69 -9.18 35.87
CA LEU A 540 -11.11 -9.37 36.13
C LEU A 540 -11.41 -10.39 37.23
N GLU A 541 -10.66 -11.50 37.31
CA GLU A 541 -10.77 -12.45 38.42
C GLU A 541 -10.50 -11.77 39.76
N SER A 542 -9.46 -10.92 39.82
CA SER A 542 -9.16 -10.12 41.00
C SER A 542 -10.27 -9.10 41.28
N PHE A 543 -10.76 -8.41 40.24
CA PHE A 543 -11.79 -7.37 40.34
C PHE A 543 -13.08 -7.88 40.97
N TRP A 544 -13.57 -9.04 40.55
CA TRP A 544 -14.81 -9.62 41.09
C TRP A 544 -14.63 -10.32 42.43
N ARG A 545 -13.42 -10.78 42.77
CA ARG A 545 -13.11 -11.28 44.13
C ARG A 545 -12.99 -10.14 45.15
N GLY A 546 -12.48 -8.99 44.75
CA GLY A 546 -12.32 -7.81 45.61
C GLY A 546 -13.66 -7.11 45.90
N LYS A 547 -13.93 -6.81 47.18
CA LYS A 547 -15.16 -6.10 47.59
C LYS A 547 -15.20 -4.62 47.16
N ASN A 548 -14.03 -3.97 46.96
CA ASN A 548 -13.92 -2.53 46.64
C ASN A 548 -12.66 -2.23 45.78
N MET A 549 -12.44 -2.97 44.70
CA MET A 549 -11.30 -2.70 43.79
C MET A 549 -11.40 -1.28 43.21
N LYS A 550 -10.30 -0.52 43.29
CA LYS A 550 -10.19 0.81 42.69
C LYS A 550 -9.19 0.81 41.54
N CYS A 551 -9.55 1.45 40.43
CA CYS A 551 -8.68 1.72 39.29
C CYS A 551 -8.24 3.19 39.37
N LYS A 552 -6.93 3.45 39.45
CA LYS A 552 -6.37 4.81 39.60
C LYS A 552 -7.08 5.62 40.71
N GLY A 553 -7.35 4.97 41.85
CA GLY A 553 -8.02 5.58 43.01
C GLY A 553 -9.54 5.78 42.88
N LYS A 554 -10.16 5.45 41.74
CA LYS A 554 -11.60 5.60 41.47
C LYS A 554 -12.27 4.24 41.26
N LYS A 555 -13.61 4.22 41.19
CA LYS A 555 -14.36 3.02 40.81
C LYS A 555 -14.00 2.63 39.38
N CYS A 556 -13.59 1.37 39.18
CA CYS A 556 -13.29 0.86 37.85
C CYS A 556 -14.53 0.90 36.93
N THR A 557 -14.29 1.21 35.66
CA THR A 557 -15.27 1.30 34.59
C THR A 557 -14.94 0.31 33.48
N TRP A 558 -15.82 0.16 32.48
CA TRP A 558 -15.51 -0.62 31.29
C TRP A 558 -14.22 -0.11 30.60
N ARG A 559 -13.98 1.21 30.63
CA ARG A 559 -12.84 1.83 29.96
C ARG A 559 -11.52 1.35 30.52
N ASP A 560 -11.41 1.16 31.84
CA ASP A 560 -10.19 0.68 32.48
C ASP A 560 -9.79 -0.72 31.97
N ILE A 561 -10.77 -1.58 31.66
CA ILE A 561 -10.53 -2.93 31.13
C ILE A 561 -10.06 -2.86 29.68
N PHE A 562 -10.72 -2.03 28.86
CA PHE A 562 -10.35 -1.84 27.47
C PHE A 562 -8.97 -1.19 27.33
N ASP A 563 -8.62 -0.29 28.25
CA ASP A 563 -7.33 0.39 28.25
C ASP A 563 -6.16 -0.58 28.36
N ILE A 564 -6.28 -1.67 29.13
CA ILE A 564 -5.29 -2.75 29.16
C ILE A 564 -5.00 -3.25 27.74
N GLY A 565 -6.05 -3.56 26.97
CA GLY A 565 -5.91 -4.01 25.58
C GLY A 565 -5.31 -2.95 24.65
N VAL A 566 -5.65 -1.68 24.86
CA VAL A 566 -5.09 -0.55 24.11
C VAL A 566 -3.57 -0.44 24.30
N GLN A 567 -3.05 -0.63 25.52
CA GLN A 567 -1.62 -0.55 25.77
C GLN A 567 -0.83 -1.62 25.01
N TYR A 568 -1.26 -2.88 25.05
CA TYR A 568 -0.63 -3.93 24.26
C TYR A 568 -0.74 -3.66 22.75
N ARG A 569 -1.86 -3.08 22.28
CA ARG A 569 -2.02 -2.76 20.86
C ARG A 569 -1.03 -1.68 20.41
N ARG A 570 -0.74 -0.70 21.26
CA ARG A 570 0.27 0.36 20.98
C ARG A 570 1.68 -0.22 20.87
N LEU A 571 2.04 -1.13 21.77
CA LEU A 571 3.38 -1.75 21.80
C LEU A 571 3.63 -2.74 20.64
N ALA A 572 2.56 -3.33 20.10
CA ALA A 572 2.67 -4.33 19.04
C ALA A 572 3.08 -3.72 17.69
N ASP A 573 2.48 -2.60 17.32
CA ASP A 573 2.63 -1.95 16.00
C ASP A 573 2.43 -0.43 16.15
N PRO A 574 3.52 0.33 16.36
CA PRO A 574 3.48 1.78 16.55
C PRO A 574 3.28 2.57 15.25
N ASP A 575 3.38 1.94 14.07
CA ASP A 575 3.02 2.63 12.82
C ASP A 575 1.51 2.90 12.72
N SER A 576 0.71 2.00 13.31
CA SER A 576 -0.73 2.20 13.46
C SER A 576 -1.05 2.94 14.75
N VAL A 577 -1.22 4.26 14.66
CA VAL A 577 -1.55 5.13 15.79
C VAL A 577 -2.89 4.72 16.43
N VAL A 578 -2.85 4.42 17.73
CA VAL A 578 -4.03 4.05 18.52
C VAL A 578 -4.25 5.06 19.64
N LEU A 579 -5.26 5.92 19.47
CA LEU A 579 -5.65 6.98 20.39
C LEU A 579 -7.15 6.92 20.67
N TRP A 580 -7.55 7.28 21.89
CA TRP A 580 -8.96 7.46 22.25
C TRP A 580 -9.48 8.76 21.61
N LEU A 581 -10.44 8.65 20.68
CA LEU A 581 -10.93 9.80 19.91
C LEU A 581 -11.65 10.83 20.78
N ASP A 582 -12.29 10.39 21.87
CA ASP A 582 -12.97 11.25 22.83
C ASP A 582 -12.00 12.03 23.75
N LYS A 583 -10.71 11.74 23.67
CA LYS A 583 -9.64 12.44 24.41
C LYS A 583 -8.88 13.46 23.55
N ILE A 584 -9.26 13.61 22.27
CA ILE A 584 -8.72 14.63 21.37
C ILE A 584 -9.50 15.95 21.59
N PRO A 585 -8.86 17.14 21.57
CA PRO A 585 -9.55 18.42 21.81
C PRO A 585 -10.78 18.67 20.92
N GLU A 586 -11.84 19.20 21.52
CA GLU A 586 -13.20 19.29 20.94
C GLU A 586 -13.29 20.21 19.72
N ASP A 587 -12.60 21.35 19.76
CA ASP A 587 -12.47 22.31 18.66
C ASP A 587 -11.88 21.66 17.40
N ILE A 588 -11.02 20.66 17.59
CA ILE A 588 -10.30 19.97 16.52
C ILE A 588 -11.09 18.78 15.93
N VAL A 589 -12.04 18.22 16.69
CA VAL A 589 -12.93 17.12 16.27
C VAL A 589 -14.37 17.57 16.06
N LYS A 590 -14.64 18.88 16.06
CA LYS A 590 -15.98 19.47 15.92
C LYS A 590 -16.70 19.05 14.64
N GLU A 591 -15.95 18.85 13.55
CA GLU A 591 -16.45 18.34 12.27
C GLU A 591 -16.50 16.80 12.19
N GLY A 592 -16.08 16.12 13.26
CA GLY A 592 -15.91 14.68 13.35
C GLY A 592 -14.53 14.21 12.86
N TYR A 593 -13.94 13.24 13.57
CA TYR A 593 -12.81 12.48 13.04
C TYR A 593 -13.35 11.55 11.94
N LYS A 594 -13.15 11.92 10.67
CA LYS A 594 -13.62 11.17 9.52
C LYS A 594 -12.86 9.85 9.38
N CYS A 595 -13.42 8.80 9.96
CA CYS A 595 -12.96 7.43 9.79
C CYS A 595 -13.71 6.80 8.60
N ASP A 596 -13.44 7.29 7.39
CA ASP A 596 -14.17 6.87 6.19
C ASP A 596 -13.71 5.49 5.73
N VAL A 597 -14.61 4.51 5.83
CA VAL A 597 -14.44 3.17 5.28
C VAL A 597 -14.95 3.18 3.85
N ASN A 598 -14.05 3.43 2.91
CA ASN A 598 -14.38 3.43 1.48
C ASN A 598 -14.60 2.01 0.96
N PHE A 599 -15.72 1.77 0.28
CA PHE A 599 -15.95 0.57 -0.53
C PHE A 599 -15.45 0.76 -1.95
N VAL A 600 -15.76 1.92 -2.54
CA VAL A 600 -15.38 2.31 -3.90
C VAL A 600 -14.90 3.75 -3.88
N LYS A 601 -13.79 4.04 -4.55
CA LYS A 601 -13.31 5.40 -4.82
C LYS A 601 -12.80 5.47 -6.26
N GLY A 602 -13.50 6.19 -7.12
CA GLY A 602 -13.31 6.12 -8.56
C GLY A 602 -13.46 4.67 -9.04
N ASP A 603 -12.47 4.19 -9.79
CA ASP A 603 -12.40 2.82 -10.30
C ASP A 603 -11.83 1.80 -9.29
N VAL A 604 -11.46 2.24 -8.09
CA VAL A 604 -10.78 1.41 -7.09
C VAL A 604 -11.78 0.82 -6.10
N VAL A 605 -11.83 -0.51 -6.07
CA VAL A 605 -12.58 -1.27 -5.05
C VAL A 605 -11.68 -1.56 -3.86
N ASN A 606 -12.17 -1.31 -2.65
CA ASN A 606 -11.45 -1.67 -1.44
C ASN A 606 -11.57 -3.17 -1.16
N ILE A 607 -10.51 -3.91 -1.42
CA ILE A 607 -10.47 -5.37 -1.23
C ILE A 607 -10.86 -5.83 0.18
N ARG A 608 -10.54 -5.04 1.22
CA ARG A 608 -10.90 -5.37 2.61
C ARG A 608 -12.40 -5.36 2.85
N MET A 609 -13.12 -4.55 2.08
CA MET A 609 -14.56 -4.31 2.22
C MET A 609 -15.37 -5.06 1.17
N ALA A 610 -14.71 -5.71 0.21
CA ALA A 610 -15.35 -6.43 -0.88
C ALA A 610 -16.40 -7.47 -0.41
N PRO A 611 -16.19 -8.26 0.67
CA PRO A 611 -17.21 -9.20 1.15
C PRO A 611 -18.51 -8.54 1.63
N TYR A 612 -18.47 -7.24 1.95
CA TYR A 612 -19.61 -6.49 2.47
C TYR A 612 -20.26 -5.58 1.42
N PHE A 613 -19.65 -5.42 0.24
CA PHE A 613 -20.16 -4.53 -0.80
C PHE A 613 -21.62 -4.85 -1.15
N ASP A 614 -21.94 -6.10 -1.44
CA ASP A 614 -23.31 -6.48 -1.84
C ASP A 614 -24.34 -6.25 -0.74
N LEU A 615 -23.97 -6.49 0.52
CA LEU A 615 -24.84 -6.24 1.67
C LEU A 615 -25.16 -4.74 1.80
N VAL A 616 -24.12 -3.91 1.76
CA VAL A 616 -24.27 -2.46 1.89
C VAL A 616 -24.95 -1.86 0.66
N PHE A 617 -24.65 -2.37 -0.53
CA PHE A 617 -25.32 -1.97 -1.77
C PHE A 617 -26.84 -2.27 -1.72
N LYS A 618 -27.22 -3.46 -1.24
CA LYS A 618 -28.63 -3.80 -0.99
C LYS A 618 -29.27 -2.89 0.06
N LEU A 619 -28.56 -2.61 1.15
CA LEU A 619 -29.04 -1.69 2.19
C LEU A 619 -29.32 -0.29 1.61
N VAL A 620 -28.42 0.23 0.78
CA VAL A 620 -28.61 1.52 0.09
C VAL A 620 -29.83 1.47 -0.84
N LYS A 621 -30.02 0.40 -1.62
CA LYS A 621 -31.22 0.23 -2.45
C LYS A 621 -32.49 0.29 -1.60
N THR A 622 -32.55 -0.48 -0.52
CA THR A 622 -33.71 -0.51 0.39
C THR A 622 -33.98 0.86 1.00
N MET A 623 -32.94 1.54 1.51
CA MET A 623 -33.10 2.88 2.10
C MET A 623 -33.55 3.91 1.07
N LEU A 624 -32.99 3.88 -0.14
CA LEU A 624 -33.41 4.76 -1.24
C LEU A 624 -34.87 4.50 -1.64
N GLY A 625 -35.30 3.24 -1.67
CA GLY A 625 -36.68 2.82 -1.93
C GLY A 625 -37.68 3.41 -0.94
N HIS A 626 -37.31 3.52 0.34
CA HIS A 626 -38.16 4.06 1.40
C HIS A 626 -37.99 5.56 1.65
N TYR A 627 -37.01 6.22 1.02
CA TYR A 627 -36.76 7.63 1.25
C TYR A 627 -37.88 8.51 0.68
N GLN A 628 -38.49 9.31 1.56
CA GLN A 628 -39.50 10.32 1.24
C GLN A 628 -39.11 11.63 1.93
N GLY A 629 -38.62 12.59 1.15
CA GLY A 629 -38.22 13.91 1.62
C GLY A 629 -38.89 15.02 0.82
N GLU A 630 -38.81 16.27 1.32
CA GLU A 630 -39.30 17.43 0.58
C GLU A 630 -38.50 17.63 -0.72
N GLY A 631 -39.18 17.94 -1.82
CA GLY A 631 -38.57 18.17 -3.13
C GLY A 631 -38.14 16.90 -3.89
N VAL A 632 -38.40 15.71 -3.35
CA VAL A 632 -38.11 14.42 -3.99
C VAL A 632 -39.12 14.11 -5.09
N ILE A 633 -38.62 13.81 -6.29
CA ILE A 633 -39.46 13.44 -7.43
C ILE A 633 -39.72 11.92 -7.38
N ASN A 634 -41.00 11.55 -7.45
CA ASN A 634 -41.43 10.16 -7.68
C ASN A 634 -41.79 10.01 -9.16
N TYR A 635 -41.08 9.14 -9.87
CA TYR A 635 -41.31 8.88 -11.30
C TYR A 635 -41.77 7.44 -11.55
N ALA A 636 -42.55 7.24 -12.60
CA ALA A 636 -43.03 5.92 -13.01
C ALA A 636 -41.84 5.01 -13.39
N GLY A 637 -41.82 3.78 -12.89
CA GLY A 637 -40.72 2.84 -13.12
C GLY A 637 -39.54 2.96 -12.13
N PHE A 638 -39.63 3.82 -11.10
CA PHE A 638 -38.57 3.95 -10.07
C PHE A 638 -38.18 2.60 -9.45
N GLN A 639 -39.14 1.76 -9.08
CA GLN A 639 -38.85 0.47 -8.46
C GLN A 639 -38.16 -0.48 -9.46
N GLU A 640 -38.55 -0.46 -10.74
CA GLU A 640 -37.88 -1.27 -11.76
C GLU A 640 -36.44 -0.82 -12.01
N ASP A 641 -36.19 0.49 -12.09
CA ASP A 641 -34.86 1.06 -12.24
C ASP A 641 -33.99 0.67 -11.03
N LEU A 642 -34.55 0.79 -9.82
CA LEU A 642 -33.90 0.39 -8.59
C LEU A 642 -33.59 -1.11 -8.58
N ASP A 643 -34.52 -1.98 -8.97
CA ASP A 643 -34.31 -3.42 -9.01
C ASP A 643 -33.23 -3.81 -10.05
N LYS A 644 -33.23 -3.15 -11.23
CA LYS A 644 -32.24 -3.36 -12.31
C LYS A 644 -30.85 -2.79 -11.98
N ALA A 645 -30.73 -1.86 -11.04
CA ALA A 645 -29.44 -1.27 -10.65
C ALA A 645 -28.45 -2.32 -10.13
N LYS A 646 -27.27 -2.37 -10.77
CA LYS A 646 -26.15 -3.27 -10.47
C LYS A 646 -24.89 -2.54 -10.03
N SER A 647 -24.81 -1.22 -10.23
CA SER A 647 -23.65 -0.41 -9.91
C SER A 647 -23.98 0.82 -9.06
N VAL A 648 -22.98 1.37 -8.37
CA VAL A 648 -23.11 2.65 -7.65
C VAL A 648 -23.43 3.82 -8.58
N HIS A 649 -23.04 3.74 -9.86
CA HIS A 649 -23.39 4.73 -10.88
C HIS A 649 -24.89 4.69 -11.21
N ASP A 650 -25.48 3.49 -11.30
CA ASP A 650 -26.92 3.32 -11.54
C ASP A 650 -27.72 3.97 -10.39
N ILE A 651 -27.28 3.73 -9.15
CA ILE A 651 -27.91 4.32 -7.96
C ILE A 651 -27.79 5.85 -7.96
N LEU A 652 -26.65 6.41 -8.36
CA LEU A 652 -26.48 7.86 -8.50
C LEU A 652 -27.40 8.44 -9.59
N GLN A 653 -27.55 7.76 -10.73
CA GLN A 653 -28.47 8.18 -11.78
C GLN A 653 -29.92 8.17 -11.30
N ILE A 654 -30.32 7.14 -10.55
CA ILE A 654 -31.65 7.05 -9.93
C ILE A 654 -31.85 8.18 -8.92
N ALA A 655 -30.88 8.44 -8.06
CA ALA A 655 -30.94 9.54 -7.09
C ALA A 655 -31.11 10.90 -7.78
N ARG A 656 -30.39 11.14 -8.88
CA ARG A 656 -30.55 12.34 -9.72
C ARG A 656 -31.94 12.48 -10.32
N LYS A 657 -32.51 11.39 -10.89
CA LYS A 657 -33.90 11.39 -11.40
C LYS A 657 -34.91 11.75 -10.30
N ARG A 658 -34.62 11.41 -9.04
CA ARG A 658 -35.43 11.75 -7.87
C ARG A 658 -35.15 13.12 -7.27
N ASN A 659 -34.29 13.92 -7.90
CA ASN A 659 -33.86 15.24 -7.39
C ASN A 659 -33.18 15.17 -5.99
N LEU A 660 -32.57 14.03 -5.66
CA LEU A 660 -31.78 13.85 -4.43
C LEU A 660 -30.36 14.32 -4.70
N ASN A 661 -30.11 15.63 -4.60
CA ASN A 661 -28.82 16.34 -4.78
C ASN A 661 -27.94 15.82 -5.95
N GLN A 662 -27.65 16.69 -6.91
CA GLN A 662 -26.91 16.34 -8.13
C GLN A 662 -25.55 15.66 -7.89
N GLN A 663 -24.90 15.94 -6.75
CA GLN A 663 -23.58 15.42 -6.38
C GLN A 663 -23.62 14.14 -5.53
N GLY A 664 -24.80 13.67 -5.07
CA GLY A 664 -24.93 12.45 -4.26
C GLY A 664 -25.80 12.61 -3.02
N PHE A 665 -25.83 11.58 -2.17
CA PHE A 665 -26.65 11.56 -0.96
C PHE A 665 -25.95 10.87 0.22
N MET A 666 -26.45 11.15 1.42
CA MET A 666 -25.99 10.54 2.68
C MET A 666 -27.19 9.90 3.39
N VAL A 667 -26.98 8.72 3.97
CA VAL A 667 -28.02 8.02 4.74
C VAL A 667 -27.46 7.54 6.06
N THR A 668 -28.15 7.88 7.15
CA THR A 668 -27.76 7.48 8.49
C THR A 668 -28.52 6.24 8.92
N THR A 669 -27.79 5.21 9.32
CA THR A 669 -28.33 4.01 9.96
C THR A 669 -28.68 4.29 11.43
N GLN A 670 -29.46 3.43 12.05
CA GLN A 670 -29.89 3.60 13.43
C GLN A 670 -29.53 2.37 14.27
N VAL A 671 -29.15 2.60 15.53
CA VAL A 671 -28.75 1.56 16.48
C VAL A 671 -29.75 1.52 17.64
N PRO A 672 -30.42 0.39 17.93
CA PRO A 672 -31.36 0.32 19.05
C PRO A 672 -30.66 0.52 20.40
N SER A 673 -31.32 1.20 21.34
CA SER A 673 -30.85 1.33 22.72
C SER A 673 -31.10 0.05 23.52
N SER A 674 -30.14 -0.37 24.36
CA SER A 674 -30.33 -1.50 25.28
C SER A 674 -30.92 -1.10 26.63
N GLN A 675 -30.97 0.21 26.90
CA GLN A 675 -31.47 0.79 28.14
C GLN A 675 -32.97 1.06 28.09
N ASP A 676 -33.48 1.39 26.91
CA ASP A 676 -34.80 1.98 26.76
C ASP A 676 -35.86 0.97 26.30
N LYS A 677 -36.97 0.92 27.03
CA LYS A 677 -38.13 0.10 26.69
C LYS A 677 -39.02 0.75 25.62
N ASN A 678 -38.83 2.03 25.33
CA ASN A 678 -39.61 2.81 24.36
C ASN A 678 -39.07 2.70 22.92
N ASN A 679 -38.17 1.75 22.65
CA ASN A 679 -37.58 1.51 21.33
C ASN A 679 -36.81 2.73 20.76
N ASN A 680 -36.21 3.52 21.65
CA ASN A 680 -35.34 4.63 21.26
C ASN A 680 -34.10 4.13 20.52
N ARG A 681 -33.63 4.94 19.57
CA ARG A 681 -32.52 4.59 18.68
C ARG A 681 -31.45 5.67 18.69
N HIS A 682 -30.21 5.23 18.78
CA HIS A 682 -29.03 6.05 18.64
C HIS A 682 -28.68 6.24 17.17
N GLU A 683 -27.99 7.33 16.88
CA GLU A 683 -27.38 7.58 15.58
C GLU A 683 -26.33 6.50 15.29
N GLY A 684 -26.49 5.78 14.18
CA GLY A 684 -25.58 4.74 13.73
C GLY A 684 -24.44 5.31 12.88
N LEU A 685 -24.23 4.69 11.73
CA LEU A 685 -23.23 5.00 10.73
C LEU A 685 -23.84 5.75 9.57
N ILE A 686 -23.02 6.53 8.87
CA ILE A 686 -23.43 7.34 7.73
C ILE A 686 -22.89 6.70 6.45
N LEU A 687 -23.79 6.24 5.59
CA LEU A 687 -23.47 5.78 4.25
C LEU A 687 -23.47 6.97 3.30
N THR A 688 -22.37 7.16 2.60
CA THR A 688 -22.16 8.29 1.68
C THR A 688 -21.95 7.75 0.28
N LEU A 689 -22.71 8.27 -0.68
CA LEU A 689 -22.51 8.03 -2.11
C LEU A 689 -22.48 9.36 -2.84
N THR A 690 -21.30 9.76 -3.30
CA THR A 690 -21.08 11.06 -3.96
C THR A 690 -20.32 10.90 -5.27
N GLN A 691 -20.46 11.89 -6.15
CA GLN A 691 -19.66 12.05 -7.37
C GLN A 691 -19.03 13.44 -7.36
N ASP A 692 -17.71 13.51 -7.52
CA ASP A 692 -16.98 14.78 -7.59
C ASP A 692 -17.09 15.46 -8.97
N GLY A 693 -16.52 16.67 -9.09
CA GLY A 693 -16.53 17.45 -10.33
C GLY A 693 -15.79 16.79 -11.50
N ASN A 694 -14.91 15.82 -11.22
CA ASN A 694 -14.18 15.05 -12.23
C ASN A 694 -14.92 13.75 -12.60
N GLY A 695 -16.12 13.53 -12.05
CA GLY A 695 -16.93 12.36 -12.29
C GLY A 695 -16.52 11.13 -11.47
N GLN A 696 -15.58 11.24 -10.51
CA GLN A 696 -15.20 10.11 -9.67
C GLN A 696 -16.23 9.85 -8.58
N VAL A 697 -16.68 8.61 -8.49
CA VAL A 697 -17.65 8.18 -7.48
C VAL A 697 -16.95 7.75 -6.20
N THR A 698 -17.42 8.24 -5.06
CA THR A 698 -17.01 7.77 -3.73
C THR A 698 -18.20 7.10 -3.05
N PHE A 699 -18.03 5.85 -2.67
CA PHE A 699 -18.98 5.09 -1.86
C PHE A 699 -18.31 4.66 -0.56
N SER A 700 -18.75 5.23 0.56
CA SER A 700 -18.11 5.04 1.87
C SER A 700 -19.10 4.87 3.02
N LEU A 701 -18.61 4.29 4.11
CA LEU A 701 -19.27 4.21 5.41
C LEU A 701 -18.46 5.01 6.41
N ASN A 702 -19.10 5.98 7.07
CA ASN A 702 -18.46 6.91 7.97
C ASN A 702 -19.08 6.77 9.37
N THR A 703 -18.24 6.78 10.40
CA THR A 703 -18.71 6.76 11.79
C THR A 703 -18.69 8.17 12.37
N PRO A 704 -19.85 8.77 12.70
CA PRO A 704 -19.86 10.09 13.31
C PRO A 704 -19.26 10.03 14.72
N THR A 705 -18.36 10.95 15.02
CA THR A 705 -17.69 11.03 16.34
C THR A 705 -18.16 12.27 17.12
N THR A 706 -19.42 12.65 16.97
CA THR A 706 -19.97 13.81 17.69
C THR A 706 -20.01 13.55 19.20
N LYS A 707 -19.90 14.60 20.01
CA LYS A 707 -19.92 14.51 21.47
C LYS A 707 -21.22 13.89 22.00
N ALA A 708 -22.36 14.29 21.43
CA ALA A 708 -23.68 13.77 21.80
C ALA A 708 -23.77 12.26 21.55
N ARG A 709 -23.39 11.81 20.34
CA ARG A 709 -23.37 10.38 20.00
C ARG A 709 -22.42 9.60 20.92
N THR A 710 -21.21 10.09 21.09
CA THR A 710 -20.19 9.46 21.96
C THR A 710 -20.72 9.29 23.39
N ALA A 711 -21.39 10.31 23.95
CA ALA A 711 -22.01 10.25 25.27
C ALA A 711 -23.12 9.18 25.35
N SER A 712 -23.96 9.06 24.32
CA SER A 712 -25.02 8.04 24.25
C SER A 712 -24.44 6.62 24.27
N PHE A 713 -23.41 6.33 23.48
CA PHE A 713 -22.75 5.03 23.48
C PHE A 713 -21.97 4.75 24.77
N HIS A 714 -21.33 5.76 25.37
CA HIS A 714 -20.72 5.61 26.69
C HIS A 714 -21.76 5.24 27.76
N SER A 715 -22.96 5.81 27.69
CA SER A 715 -24.08 5.43 28.56
C SER A 715 -24.44 3.95 28.40
N GLU A 716 -24.58 3.45 27.17
CA GLU A 716 -24.86 2.03 26.87
C GLU A 716 -23.78 1.10 27.43
N LEU A 717 -22.50 1.42 27.20
CA LEU A 717 -21.37 0.63 27.71
C LEU A 717 -21.34 0.61 29.25
N ASN A 718 -21.58 1.76 29.90
CA ASN A 718 -21.65 1.84 31.36
C ASN A 718 -22.80 1.01 31.93
N TYR A 719 -23.97 1.06 31.29
CA TYR A 719 -25.15 0.30 31.69
C TYR A 719 -24.90 -1.20 31.60
N LEU A 720 -24.42 -1.68 30.44
CA LEU A 720 -24.14 -3.09 30.20
C LEU A 720 -23.05 -3.63 31.12
N PHE A 721 -21.97 -2.88 31.32
CA PHE A 721 -20.91 -3.26 32.23
C PHE A 721 -21.40 -3.31 33.70
N THR A 722 -22.24 -2.37 34.12
CA THR A 722 -22.83 -2.39 35.47
C THR A 722 -23.76 -3.59 35.68
N LYS A 723 -24.56 -3.96 34.67
CA LYS A 723 -25.37 -5.18 34.70
C LYS A 723 -24.49 -6.43 34.82
N LEU A 724 -23.45 -6.51 34.00
CA LEU A 724 -22.50 -7.61 34.01
C LEU A 724 -21.83 -7.75 35.39
N ASP A 725 -21.34 -6.65 35.96
CA ASP A 725 -20.70 -6.63 37.28
C ASP A 725 -21.65 -7.14 38.38
N LYS A 726 -22.91 -6.68 38.39
CA LYS A 726 -23.92 -7.13 39.34
C LYS A 726 -24.19 -8.63 39.21
N GLU A 727 -24.37 -9.12 37.99
CA GLU A 727 -24.70 -10.52 37.74
C GLU A 727 -23.56 -11.47 38.14
N VAL A 728 -22.32 -11.10 37.79
CA VAL A 728 -21.14 -11.90 38.14
C VAL A 728 -20.90 -11.91 39.65
N ARG A 729 -21.07 -10.78 40.35
CA ARG A 729 -20.93 -10.71 41.81
C ARG A 729 -22.03 -11.45 42.56
N ARG A 730 -23.26 -11.47 42.03
CA ARG A 730 -24.40 -12.18 42.62
C ARG A 730 -24.20 -13.69 42.60
N THR A 731 -23.79 -14.23 41.45
CA THR A 731 -23.74 -15.68 41.22
C THR A 731 -22.34 -16.26 41.54
N GLY A 732 -21.30 -15.44 41.40
CA GLY A 732 -19.90 -15.84 41.45
C GLY A 732 -19.43 -16.35 40.08
N ALA A 733 -18.30 -15.84 39.59
CA ALA A 733 -17.80 -16.08 38.22
C ALA A 733 -17.70 -17.57 37.82
N SER A 734 -17.44 -18.46 38.79
CA SER A 734 -17.31 -19.91 38.56
C SER A 734 -18.61 -20.72 38.73
N LYS A 735 -19.71 -20.10 39.17
CA LYS A 735 -20.98 -20.77 39.50
C LYS A 735 -22.17 -20.34 38.63
N ILE A 736 -21.91 -19.62 37.53
CA ILE A 736 -22.95 -19.15 36.61
C ILE A 736 -23.61 -20.34 35.91
N ALA A 737 -24.83 -20.70 36.34
CA ALA A 737 -25.62 -21.78 35.75
C ALA A 737 -26.19 -21.40 34.36
N GLU A 738 -26.71 -20.18 34.22
CA GLU A 738 -27.22 -19.62 32.95
C GLU A 738 -26.18 -18.74 32.26
N PHE A 739 -25.12 -19.38 31.74
CA PHE A 739 -24.03 -18.64 31.10
C PHE A 739 -24.49 -17.84 29.87
N ASP A 740 -25.58 -18.24 29.21
CA ASP A 740 -26.12 -17.54 28.03
C ASP A 740 -26.48 -16.08 28.30
N ASN A 741 -27.00 -15.75 29.48
CA ASN A 741 -27.35 -14.38 29.83
C ASN A 741 -26.11 -13.49 29.94
N VAL A 742 -25.06 -14.02 30.58
CA VAL A 742 -23.78 -13.33 30.75
C VAL A 742 -23.04 -13.20 29.41
N LEU A 743 -23.10 -14.25 28.59
CA LEU A 743 -22.58 -14.24 27.21
C LEU A 743 -23.25 -13.12 26.40
N ASN A 744 -24.59 -13.02 26.44
CA ASN A 744 -25.31 -11.97 25.72
C ASN A 744 -24.89 -10.56 26.18
N LEU A 745 -24.70 -10.34 27.49
CA LEU A 745 -24.20 -9.06 28.01
C LEU A 745 -22.80 -8.72 27.50
N ILE A 746 -21.88 -9.70 27.47
CA ILE A 746 -20.51 -9.52 26.97
C ILE A 746 -20.52 -9.16 25.48
N LEU A 747 -21.30 -9.88 24.67
CA LEU A 747 -21.38 -9.62 23.24
C LEU A 747 -22.11 -8.32 22.91
N SER A 748 -23.13 -7.93 23.69
CA SER A 748 -23.74 -6.60 23.60
C SER A 748 -22.73 -5.49 23.90
N LEU A 749 -21.88 -5.67 24.93
CA LEU A 749 -20.80 -4.73 25.23
C LEU A 749 -19.87 -4.57 24.01
N GLY A 750 -19.52 -5.68 23.37
CA GLY A 750 -18.79 -5.70 22.10
C GLY A 750 -19.51 -4.94 20.98
N TYR A 751 -20.80 -5.24 20.77
CA TYR A 751 -21.63 -4.60 19.73
C TYR A 751 -21.63 -3.07 19.83
N TYR A 752 -21.87 -2.50 21.02
CA TYR A 752 -21.86 -1.05 21.21
C TYR A 752 -20.46 -0.47 21.10
N PHE A 753 -19.41 -1.19 21.52
CA PHE A 753 -18.03 -0.74 21.35
C PHE A 753 -17.61 -0.69 19.88
N TYR A 754 -17.99 -1.69 19.08
CA TYR A 754 -17.75 -1.68 17.63
C TYR A 754 -18.49 -0.52 16.96
N ASN A 755 -19.78 -0.31 17.27
CA ASN A 755 -20.56 0.80 16.72
C ASN A 755 -20.03 2.17 17.13
N LEU A 756 -19.48 2.31 18.34
CA LEU A 756 -18.85 3.55 18.79
C LEU A 756 -17.59 3.87 17.98
N MET A 757 -16.78 2.87 17.62
CA MET A 757 -15.42 3.03 17.08
C MET A 757 -14.58 4.07 17.84
N PRO A 758 -14.31 3.84 19.15
CA PRO A 758 -13.70 4.88 19.98
C PRO A 758 -12.21 5.12 19.75
N LEU A 759 -11.55 4.32 18.89
CA LEU A 759 -10.11 4.41 18.65
C LEU A 759 -9.81 4.82 17.21
N SER A 760 -8.76 5.61 17.01
CA SER A 760 -8.25 5.98 15.67
C SER A 760 -7.93 4.76 14.79
N ARG A 761 -7.35 3.70 15.38
CA ARG A 761 -7.11 2.39 14.76
C ARG A 761 -7.20 1.30 15.83
N GLY A 762 -7.46 0.06 15.42
CA GLY A 762 -7.36 -1.11 16.30
C GLY A 762 -8.57 -1.41 17.18
N THR A 763 -9.68 -0.66 17.07
CA THR A 763 -10.95 -0.95 17.77
C THR A 763 -11.33 -2.43 17.73
N SER A 764 -11.28 -3.02 16.54
CA SER A 764 -11.81 -4.37 16.32
C SER A 764 -11.06 -5.43 17.14
N VAL A 765 -9.74 -5.44 17.05
CA VAL A 765 -8.88 -6.42 17.74
C VAL A 765 -8.84 -6.22 19.25
N VAL A 766 -8.89 -4.96 19.72
CA VAL A 766 -8.95 -4.64 21.16
C VAL A 766 -10.25 -5.15 21.76
N ALA A 767 -11.39 -4.85 21.14
CA ALA A 767 -12.70 -5.28 21.62
C ALA A 767 -12.80 -6.80 21.72
N TYR A 768 -12.32 -7.50 20.69
CA TYR A 768 -12.36 -8.96 20.70
C TYR A 768 -11.42 -9.55 21.76
N SER A 769 -10.25 -8.97 21.99
CA SER A 769 -9.33 -9.39 23.07
C SER A 769 -9.96 -9.22 24.46
N VAL A 770 -10.72 -8.14 24.68
CA VAL A 770 -11.48 -7.92 25.91
C VAL A 770 -12.58 -8.96 26.07
N ILE A 771 -13.32 -9.28 25.01
CA ILE A 771 -14.34 -10.35 25.02
C ILE A 771 -13.71 -11.70 25.40
N LEU A 772 -12.55 -12.05 24.84
CA LEU A 772 -11.82 -13.26 25.20
C LEU A 772 -11.43 -13.26 26.69
N GLY A 773 -10.90 -12.14 27.21
CA GLY A 773 -10.55 -12.00 28.62
C GLY A 773 -11.75 -12.10 29.56
N LEU A 774 -12.90 -11.53 29.17
CA LEU A 774 -14.16 -11.64 29.91
C LEU A 774 -14.64 -13.10 29.99
N PHE A 775 -14.56 -13.86 28.91
CA PHE A 775 -14.90 -15.29 28.95
C PHE A 775 -13.92 -16.11 29.78
N MET A 776 -12.62 -15.85 29.63
CA MET A 776 -11.57 -16.56 30.37
C MET A 776 -11.70 -16.36 31.88
N SER A 777 -11.97 -15.14 32.35
CA SER A 777 -12.19 -14.84 33.78
C SER A 777 -13.42 -15.53 34.38
N MET A 778 -14.30 -16.07 33.54
CA MET A 778 -15.48 -16.85 33.94
C MET A 778 -15.28 -18.36 33.74
N GLY A 779 -14.04 -18.81 33.50
CA GLY A 779 -13.74 -20.22 33.27
C GLY A 779 -14.26 -20.75 31.93
N LYS A 780 -14.37 -19.88 30.92
CA LYS A 780 -14.79 -20.25 29.57
C LYS A 780 -13.69 -19.96 28.56
N GLU A 781 -13.66 -20.71 27.48
CA GLU A 781 -12.73 -20.47 26.38
C GLU A 781 -13.45 -20.53 25.03
N VAL A 782 -12.98 -19.69 24.11
CA VAL A 782 -13.42 -19.68 22.72
C VAL A 782 -12.53 -20.66 21.96
N THR A 783 -13.15 -21.58 21.22
CA THR A 783 -12.42 -22.61 20.45
C THR A 783 -12.57 -22.44 18.95
N GLY A 784 -13.59 -21.70 18.51
CA GLY A 784 -13.79 -21.40 17.11
C GLY A 784 -13.02 -20.15 16.65
N LYS A 785 -12.95 -19.96 15.33
CA LYS A 785 -12.23 -18.86 14.68
C LYS A 785 -13.23 -17.95 13.99
N ILE A 786 -12.84 -16.68 13.81
CA ILE A 786 -13.58 -15.74 12.98
C ILE A 786 -13.72 -16.36 11.57
N PRO A 787 -14.94 -16.45 11.01
CA PRO A 787 -15.13 -17.06 9.69
C PRO A 787 -14.36 -16.31 8.60
N GLN A 788 -13.96 -17.03 7.55
CA GLN A 788 -13.24 -16.43 6.44
C GLN A 788 -14.07 -15.33 5.77
N GLY A 789 -13.43 -14.18 5.48
CA GLY A 789 -14.07 -13.02 4.85
C GLY A 789 -14.93 -12.18 5.78
N LYS A 790 -15.02 -12.51 7.08
CA LYS A 790 -15.82 -11.77 8.06
C LYS A 790 -14.98 -10.78 8.87
N LEU A 791 -15.54 -9.59 9.08
CA LEU A 791 -14.99 -8.50 9.89
C LEU A 791 -15.94 -8.22 11.05
N LEU A 792 -15.48 -8.43 12.29
CA LEU A 792 -16.33 -8.38 13.49
C LEU A 792 -17.02 -7.03 13.70
N ASP A 793 -16.30 -5.95 13.45
CA ASP A 793 -16.80 -4.59 13.50
C ASP A 793 -17.92 -4.37 12.47
N LEU A 794 -17.73 -4.80 11.21
CA LEU A 794 -18.78 -4.70 10.19
C LEU A 794 -19.98 -5.61 10.46
N GLU A 795 -19.77 -6.83 10.98
CA GLU A 795 -20.87 -7.70 11.40
C GLU A 795 -21.72 -7.01 12.49
N ALA A 796 -21.08 -6.35 13.46
CA ALA A 796 -21.81 -5.59 14.47
C ALA A 796 -22.54 -4.38 13.86
N MET A 797 -21.81 -3.56 13.10
CA MET A 797 -22.31 -2.33 12.47
C MET A 797 -23.49 -2.54 11.52
N LEU A 798 -23.54 -3.66 10.81
CA LEU A 798 -24.55 -3.93 9.78
C LEU A 798 -25.65 -4.90 10.24
N SER A 799 -25.57 -5.46 11.45
CA SER A 799 -26.55 -6.44 11.98
C SER A 799 -27.91 -5.86 12.38
N GLY A 800 -28.09 -4.54 12.36
CA GLY A 800 -29.34 -3.86 12.73
C GLY A 800 -29.68 -3.84 14.22
N GLY A 801 -29.06 -4.70 15.04
CA GLY A 801 -29.23 -4.73 16.50
C GLY A 801 -28.34 -5.77 17.18
N PRO A 802 -28.18 -5.70 18.51
CA PRO A 802 -27.28 -6.59 19.25
C PRO A 802 -27.68 -8.07 19.14
N ASP A 803 -28.98 -8.40 19.11
CA ASP A 803 -29.44 -9.80 19.06
C ASP A 803 -29.01 -10.52 17.78
N ALA A 804 -29.05 -9.83 16.64
CA ALA A 804 -28.60 -10.37 15.35
C ALA A 804 -27.08 -10.57 15.33
N PHE A 805 -26.31 -9.62 15.87
CA PHE A 805 -24.87 -9.78 16.05
C PHE A 805 -24.52 -10.95 16.97
N ILE A 806 -25.23 -11.07 18.11
CA ILE A 806 -25.04 -12.15 19.08
C ILE A 806 -25.30 -13.52 18.43
N LEU A 807 -26.37 -13.64 17.65
CA LEU A 807 -26.71 -14.89 16.97
C LEU A 807 -25.57 -15.34 16.05
N VAL A 808 -25.05 -14.44 15.22
CA VAL A 808 -23.93 -14.73 14.32
C VAL A 808 -22.66 -15.05 15.10
N ALA A 809 -22.31 -14.22 16.10
CA ALA A 809 -21.12 -14.41 16.94
C ALA A 809 -21.13 -15.78 17.66
N LYS A 810 -22.25 -16.16 18.27
CA LYS A 810 -22.39 -17.44 18.99
C LYS A 810 -22.09 -18.65 18.10
N GLN A 811 -22.54 -18.63 16.86
CA GLN A 811 -22.42 -19.78 15.94
C GLN A 811 -20.98 -20.19 15.69
N TRP A 812 -20.06 -19.23 15.51
CA TRP A 812 -18.67 -19.53 15.18
C TRP A 812 -17.73 -19.48 16.38
N MET A 813 -18.06 -18.78 17.47
CA MET A 813 -17.17 -18.68 18.64
C MET A 813 -16.98 -20.03 19.37
N ASN A 814 -18.00 -20.89 19.38
CA ASN A 814 -17.95 -22.20 20.03
C ASN A 814 -17.40 -22.12 21.47
N VAL A 815 -18.09 -21.35 22.32
CA VAL A 815 -17.67 -21.07 23.70
C VAL A 815 -17.88 -22.31 24.58
N LYS A 816 -16.82 -22.78 25.22
CA LYS A 816 -16.81 -24.00 26.04
C LYS A 816 -16.26 -23.74 27.44
N LYS A 817 -16.43 -24.70 28.35
CA LYS A 817 -15.77 -24.66 29.67
C LYS A 817 -14.27 -24.86 29.47
N THR A 818 -13.45 -24.01 30.10
CA THR A 818 -12.00 -24.12 30.00
C THR A 818 -11.49 -25.37 30.71
N THR A 819 -10.47 -26.02 30.16
CA THR A 819 -9.73 -27.09 30.84
C THR A 819 -8.66 -26.55 31.79
N VAL A 820 -8.13 -25.36 31.51
CA VAL A 820 -7.11 -24.68 32.31
C VAL A 820 -7.68 -23.35 32.82
N PRO A 821 -8.04 -23.25 34.11
CA PRO A 821 -8.47 -21.99 34.73
C PRO A 821 -7.38 -20.93 34.66
N VAL A 822 -7.78 -19.65 34.56
CA VAL A 822 -6.84 -18.52 34.51
C VAL A 822 -5.96 -18.46 35.76
N SER A 823 -6.48 -18.87 36.91
CA SER A 823 -5.73 -18.95 38.16
C SER A 823 -4.55 -19.93 38.15
N GLN A 824 -4.51 -20.89 37.21
CA GLN A 824 -3.38 -21.81 37.03
C GLN A 824 -2.30 -21.26 36.09
N LEU A 825 -2.59 -20.16 35.38
CA LEU A 825 -1.61 -19.51 34.50
C LEU A 825 -0.68 -18.61 35.32
N PRO A 826 0.61 -18.50 34.94
CA PRO A 826 1.51 -17.49 35.50
C PRO A 826 0.91 -16.09 35.38
N GLN A 827 1.07 -15.27 36.43
CA GLN A 827 0.58 -13.89 36.42
C GLN A 827 1.36 -13.05 35.41
N VAL A 828 0.66 -12.36 34.51
CA VAL A 828 1.25 -11.53 33.46
C VAL A 828 2.08 -10.40 34.09
N THR A 829 1.53 -9.72 35.10
CA THR A 829 2.21 -8.61 35.79
C THR A 829 3.41 -9.03 36.64
N ALA A 830 3.48 -10.29 37.06
CA ALA A 830 4.65 -10.81 37.77
C ALA A 830 5.72 -11.34 36.81
N THR A 831 5.29 -11.93 35.69
CA THR A 831 6.18 -12.52 34.67
C THR A 831 6.79 -11.45 33.77
N PHE A 832 5.99 -10.44 33.41
CA PHE A 832 6.37 -9.31 32.58
C PHE A 832 5.99 -8.00 33.32
N PRO A 833 6.74 -7.62 34.37
CA PRO A 833 6.38 -6.50 35.23
C PRO A 833 6.51 -5.13 34.57
N THR A 834 7.34 -5.02 33.53
CA THR A 834 7.67 -3.74 32.88
C THR A 834 7.38 -3.75 31.39
N VAL A 835 7.25 -2.57 30.79
CA VAL A 835 7.14 -2.39 29.33
C VAL A 835 8.30 -3.08 28.60
N ARG A 836 9.53 -2.98 29.12
CA ARG A 836 10.72 -3.71 28.65
C ARG A 836 10.47 -5.20 28.54
N SER A 837 10.03 -5.83 29.63
CA SER A 837 9.82 -7.28 29.68
C SER A 837 8.70 -7.74 28.72
N VAL A 838 7.69 -6.89 28.47
CA VAL A 838 6.66 -7.16 27.45
C VAL A 838 7.25 -7.07 26.04
N ILE A 839 8.05 -6.05 25.73
CA ILE A 839 8.72 -5.91 24.42
C ILE A 839 9.67 -7.09 24.17
N GLU A 840 10.39 -7.54 25.20
CA GLU A 840 11.24 -8.74 25.18
C GLU A 840 10.43 -9.99 24.82
N ALA A 841 9.28 -10.22 25.47
CA ALA A 841 8.40 -11.33 25.15
C ALA A 841 7.87 -11.26 23.71
N LEU A 842 7.50 -10.06 23.24
CA LEU A 842 7.02 -9.85 21.87
C LEU A 842 8.14 -9.98 20.81
N LYS A 843 9.39 -9.73 21.19
CA LYS A 843 10.57 -9.95 20.34
C LYS A 843 10.84 -11.44 20.19
N VAL A 844 10.99 -12.16 21.31
CA VAL A 844 11.28 -13.61 21.29
C VAL A 844 10.17 -14.35 20.53
N GLY A 845 8.92 -13.92 20.71
CA GLY A 845 7.79 -14.50 20.00
C GLY A 845 7.50 -15.93 20.46
N ALA A 846 6.76 -16.67 19.65
CA ALA A 846 6.22 -17.98 20.00
C ALA A 846 6.52 -19.04 18.92
N ALA A 847 7.70 -18.96 18.31
CA ALA A 847 8.11 -19.90 17.26
C ALA A 847 8.45 -21.30 17.79
N ASP A 848 8.92 -21.36 19.04
CA ASP A 848 9.31 -22.59 19.75
C ASP A 848 8.17 -23.16 20.64
N CYS A 849 6.96 -22.63 20.46
CA CYS A 849 5.70 -23.21 20.88
C CYS A 849 5.15 -24.11 19.74
#